data_AF-A0A1G4SMZ0-F1
#
_entry.id   AF-A0A1G4SMZ0-F1
#
_cell.length_a   1.000
_cell.length_b   1.000
_cell.length_c   1.000
_cell.angle_alpha   90.00
_cell.angle_beta   90.00
_cell.angle_gamma   90.00
#
_symmetry.space_group_name_H-M   'P 1'
#
loop_
_entity.id
_entity.type
_entity.pdbx_description
1 polymer ?
#
loop_
_entity_poly.entity_id
_entity_poly.type
_entity_poly.pdbx_seq_one_letter_code
_entity_poly.pdbx_strand_id
1 'polypeptide(L)'
;MKNVRTKAVSLILSTLLAVNAGWTLLAVNVSANTPFVSYTGSVLSVNNELEDNETGGFQDFDVTNDGGLKITYYHDGSNVDHSIVQNLIFMVGSNCTLCFYTDYTTSSLALNGGSGSSNSATIKVQSDVYINGSISGMGDNEILNYGRVHMDSFNSVYLRGNGLMTFSNGATFPSGEIAGTGTLIADSVTIANDCYSDVEGSVIEVTDSFTKDNRNINAVVKAEPDTEIVSTGGSFTLQVGDCVKKITGAVNDEAINLMDDPEIDFNSTFSSYYGVEYDFSSRVSTADGYDGTIYFEYSSSPDSGFSRTKPTAVGKYYVLAYAPASSSYREAVSELMDYQILYLPLALVSGTGNYCTLEGVVNGIYVPDKVKVVPMSGYKIACTAEGDEFADYVELDRDDVQDDEGTLRDDLKFALSRNSDGATTEYSAASIIAPRLAGLVFDEYEPEIYGVSADRLEASLEDNETIVADELTFSVYDENLASVTVDGKTYTEDDGIEEGNVDITLRSVVAEPREITVTAVDKAGKETSVSFTLRHTPVDVDATVYVPDTYVGEDYNPVVTTDSDGDVSFTYGEEGVNAVYLDKPTWAGNFTVTASIAATENYNATSCTGAFKIIKRTPSASVSVPDSIIDEGFTPVLTTDSDGKRDAVFEYKPANAPDNAYTTTKPNAKGTYTVRATIPETDRYFGRICTSTFTIKVKPVTATVAVTDPLAGTSFDPVITTDSDGKDKTVFEYRPAGAADTAFTTDKPTEVGSYVVRATVPETAVYGKVVCTSEFKISYLAAPDKAYDMAGTAGDNDFFTSDVELKAPDGYTISTSFNGEYRASVPYTDTLNAVYLKRTSDGALTSAIAIEIRPKIDKEMPSITDPAGSLTDGSVKYVKDLAVTVSDDNLLSLTINGVSVDLENAGNVVTLSPGNGIKVFKILAVDQAGNKSAVEITLMAEWLKDKIIPADLLLPLEAGEGYNLSGGKWTVTGVNGEDGTVYNGGIPIYVNDSGDYTFTQVG
;
A
#
# COMPACT_ATOMS: atom_id res chain seq x y z
N MET A 1 40.89 7.93 -1.62
CA MET A 1 41.48 6.75 -2.34
C MET A 1 42.13 7.20 -3.64
N LYS A 2 42.88 6.33 -4.34
CA LYS A 2 43.83 6.70 -5.41
C LYS A 2 43.21 6.78 -6.83
N ASN A 3 43.94 7.49 -7.70
CA ASN A 3 44.00 7.42 -9.18
C ASN A 3 42.94 8.18 -10.00
N VAL A 4 43.19 8.62 -11.26
CA VAL A 4 44.33 9.34 -11.92
C VAL A 4 44.08 9.38 -13.44
N ARG A 5 43.92 10.60 -14.01
CA ARG A 5 44.41 11.10 -15.33
C ARG A 5 43.53 12.28 -15.81
N THR A 6 43.95 13.37 -16.46
CA THR A 6 45.21 14.12 -16.76
C THR A 6 44.95 14.81 -18.11
N LYS A 7 45.31 16.11 -18.22
CA LYS A 7 45.34 17.03 -19.40
C LYS A 7 44.20 18.08 -19.41
N ALA A 8 44.48 19.39 -19.41
CA ALA A 8 45.77 20.08 -19.24
C ALA A 8 45.60 21.55 -18.77
N VAL A 9 46.42 21.96 -17.77
CA VAL A 9 47.13 23.27 -17.64
C VAL A 9 46.28 24.55 -17.85
N SER A 10 45.84 25.34 -16.84
CA SER A 10 46.58 26.09 -15.78
C SER A 10 47.45 27.23 -16.36
N LEU A 11 47.59 28.48 -15.85
CA LEU A 11 47.18 29.19 -14.62
C LEU A 11 47.20 30.72 -14.94
N ILE A 12 46.18 31.51 -14.58
CA ILE A 12 46.17 32.53 -13.51
C ILE A 12 47.49 33.32 -13.25
N LEU A 13 47.38 34.65 -13.47
CA LEU A 13 47.95 35.83 -12.79
C LEU A 13 49.43 36.33 -12.90
N SER A 14 49.46 37.66 -13.05
CA SER A 14 50.40 38.66 -12.47
C SER A 14 51.81 38.88 -13.04
N THR A 15 51.88 40.01 -13.76
CA THR A 15 52.89 41.10 -13.69
C THR A 15 54.33 40.93 -14.19
N LEU A 16 54.76 42.03 -14.85
CA LEU A 16 56.13 42.46 -15.12
C LEU A 16 56.89 41.77 -16.26
N LEU A 17 56.83 42.35 -17.47
CA LEU A 17 58.03 42.85 -18.16
C LEU A 17 57.67 43.81 -19.31
N ALA A 18 58.21 45.02 -19.28
CA ALA A 18 58.21 45.92 -20.43
C ALA A 18 59.46 45.68 -21.29
N VAL A 19 59.32 45.12 -22.50
CA VAL A 19 60.31 45.28 -23.59
C VAL A 19 59.62 45.28 -24.96
N ASN A 20 59.70 46.42 -25.65
CA ASN A 20 59.83 46.58 -27.10
C ASN A 20 59.70 45.34 -28.02
N ALA A 21 58.57 45.24 -28.71
CA ALA A 21 58.49 44.84 -30.12
C ALA A 21 57.19 45.44 -30.69
N GLY A 22 57.24 46.58 -31.39
CA GLY A 22 57.96 46.68 -32.65
C GLY A 22 57.03 46.43 -33.85
N TRP A 23 55.75 46.79 -33.74
CA TRP A 23 54.86 46.92 -34.90
C TRP A 23 54.71 48.40 -35.22
N THR A 24 55.39 48.81 -36.29
CA THR A 24 55.28 50.14 -36.87
C THR A 24 53.83 50.46 -37.19
N LEU A 25 53.38 51.62 -36.71
CA LEU A 25 52.13 52.24 -37.12
C LEU A 25 52.11 52.36 -38.65
N LEU A 26 51.41 51.44 -39.32
CA LEU A 26 51.13 51.54 -40.75
C LEU A 26 50.06 52.62 -40.89
N ALA A 27 50.52 53.86 -41.03
CA ALA A 27 49.68 54.99 -41.39
C ALA A 27 49.09 54.73 -42.79
N VAL A 28 47.90 54.12 -42.82
CA VAL A 28 47.05 54.12 -44.00
C VAL A 28 46.63 55.58 -44.21
N ASN A 29 47.06 56.16 -45.33
CA ASN A 29 46.60 57.47 -45.73
C ASN A 29 45.09 57.41 -46.01
N VAL A 30 44.27 57.83 -45.05
CA VAL A 30 42.88 58.22 -45.34
C VAL A 30 42.96 59.55 -46.11
N SER A 31 43.08 59.45 -47.43
CA SER A 31 43.01 60.60 -48.31
C SER A 31 41.56 61.09 -48.40
N ALA A 32 41.38 62.39 -48.19
CA ALA A 32 40.11 63.12 -48.06
C ALA A 32 39.44 62.99 -46.68
N ASN A 33 39.48 64.10 -45.93
CA ASN A 33 38.35 64.47 -45.09
C ASN A 33 37.14 64.58 -46.03
N THR A 34 36.15 63.71 -45.86
CA THR A 34 34.79 64.05 -46.26
C THR A 34 34.27 65.08 -45.25
N PRO A 35 33.27 65.91 -45.57
CA PRO A 35 32.69 66.85 -44.60
C PRO A 35 32.00 66.16 -43.41
N PHE A 36 31.91 64.82 -43.41
CA PHE A 36 31.17 64.04 -42.42
C PHE A 36 32.05 63.13 -41.54
N VAL A 37 33.29 62.86 -41.94
CA VAL A 37 34.23 62.04 -41.16
C VAL A 37 35.60 62.71 -41.08
N SER A 38 36.08 62.90 -39.85
CA SER A 38 37.39 63.48 -39.56
C SER A 38 38.21 62.56 -38.65
N TYR A 39 39.52 62.53 -38.88
CA TYR A 39 40.46 61.67 -38.16
C TYR A 39 41.54 62.51 -37.50
N THR A 40 41.56 62.55 -36.16
CA THR A 40 42.49 63.36 -35.37
C THR A 40 43.23 62.50 -34.34
N GLY A 41 44.46 62.07 -34.68
CA GLY A 41 45.29 61.26 -33.79
C GLY A 41 44.79 59.83 -33.67
N SER A 42 44.16 59.50 -32.55
CA SER A 42 43.45 58.22 -32.31
C SER A 42 41.93 58.40 -32.25
N VAL A 43 41.43 59.60 -32.52
CA VAL A 43 40.00 59.93 -32.50
C VAL A 43 39.46 59.91 -33.93
N LEU A 44 38.40 59.15 -34.15
CA LEU A 44 37.59 59.13 -35.35
C LEU A 44 36.25 59.81 -35.02
N SER A 45 36.05 61.01 -35.57
CA SER A 45 34.82 61.78 -35.36
C SER A 45 33.94 61.73 -36.60
N VAL A 46 32.67 61.39 -36.39
CA VAL A 46 31.64 61.18 -37.40
C VAL A 46 30.51 62.17 -37.09
N ASN A 47 30.29 63.14 -37.97
CA ASN A 47 29.38 64.27 -37.75
C ASN A 47 28.53 64.55 -38.99
N ASN A 48 27.35 65.14 -38.79
CA ASN A 48 26.49 65.62 -39.87
C ASN A 48 26.54 67.16 -39.95
N GLU A 49 27.48 67.72 -40.74
CA GLU A 49 27.60 69.19 -40.96
C GLU A 49 26.65 69.69 -42.07
N LEU A 50 25.34 69.50 -41.91
CA LEU A 50 24.33 70.17 -42.73
C LEU A 50 23.77 71.40 -41.98
N GLU A 51 24.33 72.57 -42.27
CA GLU A 51 23.74 73.87 -41.91
C GLU A 51 22.50 74.17 -42.77
N ASP A 52 21.38 73.48 -42.53
CA ASP A 52 20.02 74.03 -42.70
C ASP A 52 18.95 73.04 -42.23
N ASN A 53 17.76 73.55 -41.87
CA ASN A 53 16.64 72.77 -41.31
C ASN A 53 15.88 71.90 -42.35
N GLU A 54 16.56 71.22 -43.27
CA GLU A 54 15.92 70.25 -44.17
C GLU A 54 15.92 68.83 -43.57
N THR A 55 14.71 68.34 -43.30
CA THR A 55 14.45 67.00 -42.76
C THR A 55 14.84 65.89 -43.74
N GLY A 56 15.64 64.90 -43.31
CA GLY A 56 15.60 63.56 -43.94
C GLY A 56 16.88 62.77 -44.19
N GLY A 57 18.03 63.07 -43.57
CA GLY A 57 19.26 62.30 -43.79
C GLY A 57 19.80 61.58 -42.55
N PHE A 58 19.38 60.33 -42.31
CA PHE A 58 20.13 59.41 -41.45
C PHE A 58 21.42 58.96 -42.17
N GLN A 59 22.47 58.67 -41.41
CA GLN A 59 23.72 58.08 -41.92
C GLN A 59 24.06 56.82 -41.11
N ASP A 60 24.18 55.67 -41.78
CA ASP A 60 24.58 54.41 -41.15
C ASP A 60 26.08 54.14 -41.39
N PHE A 61 26.76 53.76 -40.32
CA PHE A 61 28.19 53.47 -40.26
C PHE A 61 28.38 52.02 -39.84
N ASP A 62 28.65 51.13 -40.80
CA ASP A 62 28.74 49.69 -40.56
C ASP A 62 30.20 49.28 -40.31
N VAL A 63 30.48 48.67 -39.17
CA VAL A 63 31.76 47.98 -38.93
C VAL A 63 31.70 46.59 -39.58
N THR A 64 32.59 46.35 -40.54
CA THR A 64 32.61 45.14 -41.39
C THR A 64 33.58 44.07 -40.87
N ASN A 65 33.38 42.81 -41.31
CA ASN A 65 34.12 41.61 -40.86
C ASN A 65 35.65 41.68 -41.02
N ASP A 66 36.16 42.59 -41.84
CA ASP A 66 37.58 42.84 -42.10
C ASP A 66 38.16 44.01 -41.30
N GLY A 67 37.38 44.63 -40.41
CA GLY A 67 37.77 45.84 -39.70
C GLY A 67 37.67 47.11 -40.56
N GLY A 68 36.81 47.10 -41.58
CA GLY A 68 36.40 48.31 -42.29
C GLY A 68 35.31 49.07 -41.55
N LEU A 69 35.22 50.37 -41.84
CA LEU A 69 34.04 51.20 -41.61
C LEU A 69 33.44 51.54 -42.97
N LYS A 70 32.25 51.01 -43.24
CA LYS A 70 31.47 51.33 -44.42
C LYS A 70 30.47 52.43 -44.08
N ILE A 71 30.44 53.48 -44.91
CA ILE A 71 29.54 54.62 -44.75
C ILE A 71 28.44 54.54 -45.80
N THR A 72 27.17 54.55 -45.38
CA THR A 72 26.00 54.47 -46.25
C THR A 72 25.16 55.75 -46.17
N TYR A 73 25.01 56.48 -47.28
CA TYR A 73 24.23 57.72 -47.36
C TYR A 73 22.82 57.48 -47.93
N TYR A 74 21.78 57.75 -47.15
CA TYR A 74 20.38 57.50 -47.55
C TYR A 74 19.80 58.50 -48.57
N HIS A 75 20.53 59.56 -48.94
CA HIS A 75 20.04 60.58 -49.88
C HIS A 75 20.42 60.33 -51.36
N ASP A 76 21.48 59.56 -51.64
CA ASP A 76 21.90 59.23 -53.01
C ASP A 76 22.33 57.76 -53.26
N GLY A 77 22.41 56.93 -52.22
CA GLY A 77 22.77 55.51 -52.33
C GLY A 77 24.26 55.26 -52.61
N SER A 78 25.11 56.27 -52.47
CA SER A 78 26.57 56.10 -52.52
C SER A 78 27.10 55.40 -51.26
N ASN A 79 28.06 54.50 -51.44
CA ASN A 79 28.80 53.85 -50.36
C ASN A 79 30.26 54.28 -50.42
N VAL A 80 30.88 54.53 -49.26
CA VAL A 80 32.32 54.77 -49.14
C VAL A 80 32.91 53.85 -48.08
N ASP A 81 33.82 52.98 -48.50
CA ASP A 81 34.51 52.04 -47.62
C ASP A 81 35.85 52.64 -47.13
N HIS A 82 36.04 52.67 -45.81
CA HIS A 82 37.29 53.08 -45.17
C HIS A 82 37.86 51.94 -44.33
N SER A 83 39.16 51.64 -44.44
CA SER A 83 39.80 50.70 -43.50
C SER A 83 40.09 51.40 -42.17
N ILE A 84 39.55 50.89 -41.05
CA ILE A 84 39.83 51.40 -39.71
C ILE A 84 40.82 50.49 -38.97
N VAL A 85 41.32 50.97 -37.83
CA VAL A 85 42.25 50.23 -36.97
C VAL A 85 41.54 49.99 -35.64
N GLN A 86 41.77 48.84 -35.00
CA GLN A 86 41.24 48.58 -33.65
C GLN A 86 41.78 49.59 -32.63
N ASN A 87 41.04 49.82 -31.55
CA ASN A 87 41.35 50.79 -30.47
C ASN A 87 41.29 52.29 -30.87
N LEU A 88 40.41 52.66 -31.81
CA LEU A 88 40.06 54.06 -32.05
C LEU A 88 39.04 54.57 -31.04
N ILE A 89 39.15 55.85 -30.67
CA ILE A 89 38.10 56.57 -29.95
C ILE A 89 37.08 57.04 -30.98
N PHE A 90 35.84 56.58 -30.88
CA PHE A 90 34.76 57.02 -31.76
C PHE A 90 34.06 58.23 -31.15
N MET A 91 33.77 59.26 -31.94
CA MET A 91 32.80 60.30 -31.62
C MET A 91 31.67 60.26 -32.65
N VAL A 92 30.44 59.97 -32.22
CA VAL A 92 29.26 59.91 -33.10
C VAL A 92 28.39 61.13 -32.83
N GLY A 93 28.22 62.01 -33.82
CA GLY A 93 27.37 63.20 -33.75
C GLY A 93 25.89 62.89 -34.00
N SER A 94 25.06 63.92 -33.83
CA SER A 94 23.61 63.84 -34.05
C SER A 94 23.23 63.32 -35.44
N ASN A 95 22.16 62.52 -35.48
CA ASN A 95 21.53 61.89 -36.64
C ASN A 95 22.43 60.86 -37.36
N CYS A 96 23.40 60.28 -36.65
CA CYS A 96 24.29 59.22 -37.13
C CYS A 96 24.07 57.92 -36.34
N THR A 97 24.12 56.77 -37.02
CA THR A 97 24.00 55.43 -36.42
C THR A 97 25.28 54.62 -36.63
N LEU A 98 25.93 54.16 -35.56
CA LEU A 98 27.11 53.28 -35.62
C LEU A 98 26.73 51.82 -35.39
N CYS A 99 26.77 51.00 -36.43
CA CYS A 99 26.39 49.59 -36.41
C CYS A 99 27.61 48.65 -36.27
N PHE A 100 27.68 47.90 -35.18
CA PHE A 100 28.62 46.80 -34.95
C PHE A 100 27.97 45.46 -35.30
N TYR A 101 28.19 44.98 -36.51
CA TYR A 101 27.72 43.65 -36.98
C TYR A 101 28.68 42.51 -36.64
N THR A 102 29.84 42.83 -36.08
CA THR A 102 30.98 41.92 -35.90
C THR A 102 31.73 42.26 -34.61
N ASP A 103 32.51 41.33 -34.10
CA ASP A 103 33.25 41.57 -32.85
C ASP A 103 34.26 42.71 -33.01
N TYR A 104 34.33 43.61 -32.02
CA TYR A 104 35.16 44.82 -32.13
C TYR A 104 35.73 45.27 -30.78
N THR A 105 36.91 45.91 -30.80
CA THR A 105 37.54 46.49 -29.61
C THR A 105 37.91 47.95 -29.81
N THR A 106 37.41 48.81 -28.91
CA THR A 106 37.63 50.26 -28.87
C THR A 106 38.21 50.68 -27.51
N SER A 107 38.84 51.86 -27.44
CA SER A 107 39.30 52.46 -26.17
C SER A 107 38.24 53.33 -25.50
N SER A 108 37.36 54.00 -26.26
CA SER A 108 36.19 54.71 -25.75
C SER A 108 35.26 55.13 -26.89
N LEU A 109 34.03 55.53 -26.54
CA LEU A 109 32.97 55.85 -27.48
C LEU A 109 32.16 57.04 -26.93
N ALA A 110 32.15 58.16 -27.64
CA ALA A 110 31.44 59.37 -27.23
C ALA A 110 30.28 59.66 -28.18
N LEU A 111 29.14 60.05 -27.62
CA LEU A 111 27.92 60.38 -28.34
C LEU A 111 27.59 61.86 -28.13
N ASN A 112 27.33 62.57 -29.21
CA ASN A 112 27.12 64.02 -29.21
C ASN A 112 25.85 64.39 -29.96
N GLY A 113 24.71 63.99 -29.39
CA GLY A 113 23.40 64.50 -29.76
C GLY A 113 23.27 65.98 -29.38
N GLY A 114 22.80 66.81 -30.31
CA GLY A 114 22.57 68.23 -30.06
C GLY A 114 21.50 68.47 -28.99
N SER A 115 21.44 69.67 -28.43
CA SER A 115 20.52 70.02 -27.33
C SER A 115 19.06 70.24 -27.78
N GLY A 116 18.45 69.24 -28.44
CA GLY A 116 17.06 69.27 -28.90
C GLY A 116 16.53 67.89 -29.27
N SER A 117 15.22 67.67 -29.05
CA SER A 117 14.51 66.39 -29.07
C SER A 117 14.32 65.72 -30.45
N SER A 118 15.24 65.96 -31.38
CA SER A 118 15.22 65.46 -32.75
C SER A 118 16.62 65.17 -33.30
N ASN A 119 17.65 65.17 -32.44
CA ASN A 119 19.06 65.08 -32.78
C ASN A 119 19.80 64.05 -31.91
N SER A 120 19.44 62.77 -32.02
CA SER A 120 20.08 61.66 -31.31
C SER A 120 21.30 61.10 -32.06
N ALA A 121 22.31 60.61 -31.35
CA ALA A 121 23.31 59.71 -31.93
C ALA A 121 23.00 58.27 -31.48
N THR A 122 23.01 57.32 -32.42
CA THR A 122 22.65 55.92 -32.13
C THR A 122 23.85 54.99 -32.33
N ILE A 123 23.98 53.97 -31.49
CA ILE A 123 24.83 52.80 -31.71
C ILE A 123 23.92 51.59 -31.84
N LYS A 124 24.26 50.63 -32.69
CA LYS A 124 23.54 49.36 -32.81
C LYS A 124 24.54 48.22 -32.73
N VAL A 125 24.39 47.32 -31.77
CA VAL A 125 25.29 46.19 -31.55
C VAL A 125 24.57 44.89 -31.90
N GLN A 126 25.18 44.05 -32.73
CA GLN A 126 24.68 42.72 -33.09
C GLN A 126 25.72 41.59 -32.85
N SER A 127 26.91 41.91 -32.33
CA SER A 127 28.01 40.98 -32.02
C SER A 127 28.70 41.40 -30.69
N ASP A 128 29.87 40.85 -30.35
CA ASP A 128 30.55 41.14 -29.07
C ASP A 128 31.48 42.39 -29.18
N VAL A 129 31.10 43.49 -28.52
CA VAL A 129 31.85 44.76 -28.51
C VAL A 129 32.54 44.99 -27.17
N TYR A 130 33.86 45.21 -27.20
CA TYR A 130 34.69 45.48 -26.02
C TYR A 130 35.18 46.94 -26.02
N ILE A 131 34.88 47.67 -24.96
CA ILE A 131 35.25 49.09 -24.78
C ILE A 131 36.16 49.18 -23.55
N ASN A 132 37.46 49.39 -23.77
CA ASN A 132 38.46 49.49 -22.69
C ASN A 132 38.46 50.88 -22.02
N GLY A 133 37.26 51.38 -21.70
CA GLY A 133 36.98 52.72 -21.19
C GLY A 133 35.49 53.03 -21.16
N SER A 134 35.12 54.29 -20.96
CA SER A 134 33.72 54.70 -20.79
C SER A 134 33.00 55.04 -22.10
N ILE A 135 31.67 54.90 -22.10
CA ILE A 135 30.78 55.61 -23.05
C ILE A 135 30.30 56.93 -22.42
N SER A 136 30.39 58.05 -23.15
CA SER A 136 29.88 59.36 -22.67
C SER A 136 28.95 60.02 -23.67
N GLY A 137 27.70 60.27 -23.28
CA GLY A 137 26.70 61.00 -24.07
C GLY A 137 26.43 62.43 -23.59
N MET A 138 26.05 63.30 -24.52
CA MET A 138 25.22 64.50 -24.26
C MET A 138 24.02 64.49 -25.21
N GLY A 139 22.82 64.78 -24.71
CA GLY A 139 21.57 64.71 -25.49
C GLY A 139 20.95 63.30 -25.56
N ASP A 140 19.91 63.14 -26.39
CA ASP A 140 19.03 61.97 -26.43
C ASP A 140 19.65 60.77 -27.20
N ASN A 141 20.84 60.31 -26.81
CA ASN A 141 21.58 59.26 -27.54
C ASN A 141 21.12 57.84 -27.20
N GLU A 142 21.22 56.90 -28.13
CA GLU A 142 20.67 55.54 -28.00
C GLU A 142 21.71 54.42 -28.28
N ILE A 143 21.65 53.32 -27.55
CA ILE A 143 22.36 52.06 -27.84
C ILE A 143 21.34 50.93 -28.02
N LEU A 144 21.21 50.43 -29.24
CA LEU A 144 20.41 49.28 -29.62
C LEU A 144 21.25 47.99 -29.53
N ASN A 145 21.34 47.38 -28.35
CA ASN A 145 22.13 46.16 -28.12
C ASN A 145 21.32 44.87 -28.31
N TYR A 146 21.72 44.07 -29.30
CA TYR A 146 21.24 42.72 -29.56
C TYR A 146 22.37 41.66 -29.47
N GLY A 147 23.60 42.07 -29.15
CA GLY A 147 24.78 41.21 -29.01
C GLY A 147 25.30 41.21 -27.56
N ARG A 148 26.61 41.43 -27.38
CA ARG A 148 27.21 41.65 -26.06
C ARG A 148 28.01 42.94 -26.06
N VAL A 149 27.97 43.69 -24.97
CA VAL A 149 28.85 44.86 -24.79
C VAL A 149 29.56 44.79 -23.44
N HIS A 150 30.89 44.84 -23.46
CA HIS A 150 31.72 45.01 -22.28
C HIS A 150 32.29 46.43 -22.26
N MET A 151 32.17 47.15 -21.14
CA MET A 151 32.71 48.51 -21.01
C MET A 151 33.07 48.85 -19.55
N ASP A 152 33.91 49.85 -19.31
CA ASP A 152 34.27 50.19 -17.92
C ASP A 152 33.12 50.88 -17.18
N SER A 153 32.46 51.84 -17.83
CA SER A 153 31.31 52.58 -17.30
C SER A 153 30.61 53.35 -18.44
N PHE A 154 29.44 53.94 -18.18
CA PHE A 154 28.78 54.81 -19.15
C PHE A 154 28.02 55.94 -18.47
N ASN A 155 27.63 56.97 -19.23
CA ASN A 155 26.89 58.12 -18.72
C ASN A 155 25.97 58.73 -19.79
N SER A 156 24.69 58.94 -19.44
CA SER A 156 23.68 59.69 -20.20
C SER A 156 23.42 59.17 -21.63
N VAL A 157 23.00 57.90 -21.73
CA VAL A 157 22.64 57.22 -22.99
C VAL A 157 21.45 56.27 -22.74
N TYR A 158 20.45 56.29 -23.61
CA TYR A 158 19.32 55.36 -23.63
C TYR A 158 19.77 53.98 -24.12
N LEU A 159 19.36 52.89 -23.47
CA LEU A 159 19.70 51.52 -23.85
C LEU A 159 18.42 50.78 -24.30
N ARG A 160 18.46 50.07 -25.43
CA ARG A 160 17.35 49.21 -25.88
C ARG A 160 17.87 47.93 -26.51
N GLY A 161 17.01 46.91 -26.61
CA GLY A 161 17.33 45.59 -27.15
C GLY A 161 17.61 44.54 -26.08
N ASN A 162 17.77 43.28 -26.53
CA ASN A 162 17.76 42.09 -25.67
C ASN A 162 19.18 41.49 -25.46
N GLY A 163 20.23 42.25 -25.73
CA GLY A 163 21.62 41.82 -25.57
C GLY A 163 22.09 41.78 -24.10
N LEU A 164 23.30 41.24 -23.89
CA LEU A 164 24.00 41.23 -22.60
C LEU A 164 24.90 42.48 -22.50
N MET A 165 24.99 43.09 -21.33
CA MET A 165 25.96 44.15 -21.03
C MET A 165 26.71 43.86 -19.73
N THR A 166 28.02 44.07 -19.72
CA THR A 166 28.90 43.75 -18.59
C THR A 166 29.85 44.91 -18.30
N PHE A 167 29.87 45.39 -17.07
CA PHE A 167 30.62 46.59 -16.66
C PHE A 167 31.82 46.25 -15.79
N SER A 168 32.98 46.84 -16.10
CA SER A 168 34.23 46.59 -15.35
C SER A 168 34.36 47.41 -14.05
N ASN A 169 33.67 48.56 -13.94
CA ASN A 169 33.80 49.51 -12.84
C ASN A 169 32.45 50.21 -12.52
N GLY A 170 31.41 49.41 -12.27
CA GLY A 170 30.08 49.90 -11.89
C GLY A 170 29.31 50.64 -13.00
N ALA A 171 28.02 50.88 -12.75
CA ALA A 171 27.09 51.43 -13.71
C ALA A 171 26.15 52.46 -13.07
N THR A 172 26.34 53.74 -13.41
CA THR A 172 25.48 54.84 -12.96
C THR A 172 24.56 55.28 -14.11
N PHE A 173 23.26 55.20 -13.89
CA PHE A 173 22.18 55.60 -14.80
C PHE A 173 21.58 56.93 -14.30
N PRO A 174 22.14 58.10 -14.65
CA PRO A 174 21.53 59.39 -14.31
C PRO A 174 20.42 59.79 -15.28
N SER A 175 20.35 59.17 -16.46
CA SER A 175 19.24 59.22 -17.40
C SER A 175 19.38 58.14 -18.48
N GLY A 176 18.29 57.40 -18.76
CA GLY A 176 18.23 56.41 -19.83
C GLY A 176 17.24 55.26 -19.58
N GLU A 177 16.50 54.89 -20.63
CA GLU A 177 15.63 53.70 -20.70
C GLU A 177 16.46 52.41 -20.82
N ILE A 178 15.90 51.26 -20.40
CA ILE A 178 16.32 49.89 -20.77
C ILE A 178 15.14 49.15 -21.42
N ALA A 179 14.88 49.41 -22.71
CA ALA A 179 13.76 48.74 -23.40
C ALA A 179 14.19 47.41 -24.05
N GLY A 180 14.09 46.31 -23.31
CA GLY A 180 14.29 44.95 -23.82
C GLY A 180 14.52 43.91 -22.72
N THR A 181 14.39 42.63 -23.05
CA THR A 181 14.60 41.49 -22.12
C THR A 181 16.10 41.19 -21.90
N GLY A 182 16.93 42.24 -21.81
CA GLY A 182 18.38 42.13 -21.70
C GLY A 182 18.87 41.84 -20.28
N THR A 183 20.16 41.51 -20.16
CA THR A 183 20.84 41.32 -18.88
C THR A 183 21.94 42.36 -18.70
N LEU A 184 21.93 43.03 -17.56
CA LEU A 184 22.95 43.95 -17.07
C LEU A 184 23.78 43.23 -15.99
N ILE A 185 25.11 43.26 -16.07
CA ILE A 185 26.01 42.72 -15.04
C ILE A 185 27.02 43.80 -14.65
N ALA A 186 27.08 44.19 -13.37
CA ALA A 186 28.02 45.20 -12.87
C ALA A 186 28.20 45.07 -11.34
N ASP A 187 29.41 45.30 -10.80
CA ASP A 187 29.65 45.23 -9.36
C ASP A 187 28.66 46.13 -8.57
N SER A 188 28.59 47.41 -8.94
CA SER A 188 27.70 48.43 -8.37
C SER A 188 26.76 49.02 -9.43
N VAL A 189 25.46 49.14 -9.15
CA VAL A 189 24.46 49.79 -10.02
C VAL A 189 23.76 50.93 -9.30
N THR A 190 23.59 52.08 -9.94
CA THR A 190 22.81 53.23 -9.41
C THR A 190 21.83 53.76 -10.45
N ILE A 191 20.54 53.80 -10.12
CA ILE A 191 19.45 54.28 -10.97
C ILE A 191 18.85 55.56 -10.38
N ALA A 192 18.96 56.68 -11.10
CA ALA A 192 18.48 57.99 -10.68
C ALA A 192 17.73 58.74 -11.79
N ASN A 193 16.74 59.54 -11.39
CA ASN A 193 15.92 60.43 -12.21
C ASN A 193 14.89 59.75 -13.14
N ASP A 194 13.88 60.52 -13.57
CA ASP A 194 12.60 60.12 -14.19
C ASP A 194 12.67 59.29 -15.50
N CYS A 195 13.86 58.92 -15.99
CA CYS A 195 14.08 58.44 -17.36
C CYS A 195 14.41 56.94 -17.49
N TYR A 196 14.45 56.20 -16.38
CA TYR A 196 14.55 54.73 -16.41
C TYR A 196 13.17 54.08 -16.60
N SER A 197 13.00 53.33 -17.68
CA SER A 197 11.88 52.43 -17.98
C SER A 197 12.44 51.06 -18.36
N ASP A 198 11.77 49.99 -17.97
CA ASP A 198 12.14 48.61 -18.26
C ASP A 198 10.91 47.78 -18.67
N VAL A 199 11.17 46.57 -19.18
CA VAL A 199 10.14 45.62 -19.59
C VAL A 199 10.20 44.35 -18.74
N GLU A 200 9.07 43.66 -18.64
CA GLU A 200 8.99 42.39 -17.94
C GLU A 200 9.96 41.36 -18.55
N GLY A 201 10.80 40.76 -17.70
CA GLY A 201 11.86 39.81 -18.11
C GLY A 201 13.27 40.38 -18.26
N SER A 202 13.51 41.67 -18.00
CA SER A 202 14.87 42.23 -17.85
C SER A 202 15.56 41.71 -16.58
N VAL A 203 16.90 41.62 -16.58
CA VAL A 203 17.70 41.15 -15.43
C VAL A 203 18.86 42.12 -15.13
N ILE A 204 19.11 42.38 -13.85
CA ILE A 204 20.26 43.15 -13.34
C ILE A 204 21.02 42.26 -12.36
N GLU A 205 22.28 41.92 -12.61
CA GLU A 205 23.13 41.12 -11.74
C GLU A 205 24.19 42.03 -11.10
N VAL A 206 24.25 42.04 -9.76
CA VAL A 206 25.09 42.90 -8.93
C VAL A 206 25.79 42.11 -7.82
N THR A 207 26.95 42.60 -7.36
CA THR A 207 27.76 41.91 -6.34
C THR A 207 28.25 42.80 -5.20
N ASP A 208 28.19 44.12 -5.33
CA ASP A 208 28.64 45.10 -4.33
C ASP A 208 27.49 46.01 -3.89
N SER A 209 26.78 46.67 -4.81
CA SER A 209 25.65 47.54 -4.43
C SER A 209 24.61 47.77 -5.54
N PHE A 210 23.35 47.96 -5.14
CA PHE A 210 22.25 48.40 -6.01
C PHE A 210 21.48 49.55 -5.36
N THR A 211 21.57 50.74 -5.94
CA THR A 211 20.87 51.96 -5.49
C THR A 211 19.80 52.37 -6.48
N LYS A 212 18.58 52.69 -6.02
CA LYS A 212 17.53 53.28 -6.86
C LYS A 212 16.66 54.31 -6.15
N ASP A 213 15.92 55.09 -6.95
CA ASP A 213 14.89 56.02 -6.46
C ASP A 213 13.55 55.33 -6.08
N ASN A 214 12.47 56.10 -5.99
CA ASN A 214 11.17 55.66 -5.51
C ASN A 214 10.25 55.03 -6.58
N ARG A 215 10.77 54.71 -7.78
CA ARG A 215 9.96 54.15 -8.89
C ARG A 215 9.86 52.63 -8.85
N ASN A 216 8.89 52.12 -9.60
CA ASN A 216 8.76 50.69 -9.89
C ASN A 216 9.73 50.29 -11.01
N ILE A 217 10.37 49.14 -10.84
CA ILE A 217 11.28 48.48 -11.78
C ILE A 217 10.72 47.07 -11.98
N ASN A 218 10.53 46.66 -13.23
CA ASN A 218 10.01 45.35 -13.62
C ASN A 218 11.13 44.30 -13.76
N ALA A 219 12.39 44.73 -13.83
CA ALA A 219 13.56 43.86 -13.86
C ALA A 219 13.74 43.04 -12.57
N VAL A 220 14.33 41.84 -12.72
CA VAL A 220 14.82 41.04 -11.59
C VAL A 220 16.25 41.46 -11.26
N VAL A 221 16.45 41.99 -10.06
CA VAL A 221 17.77 42.30 -9.49
C VAL A 221 18.29 41.04 -8.82
N LYS A 222 19.27 40.36 -9.41
CA LYS A 222 20.03 39.29 -8.75
C LYS A 222 21.20 39.90 -8.00
N ALA A 223 21.36 39.53 -6.73
CA ALA A 223 22.39 40.04 -5.85
C ALA A 223 23.09 38.90 -5.10
N GLU A 224 24.37 39.10 -4.79
CA GLU A 224 25.07 38.29 -3.80
C GLU A 224 24.58 38.66 -2.38
N PRO A 225 24.68 37.76 -1.38
CA PRO A 225 24.09 37.97 -0.05
C PRO A 225 24.49 39.29 0.63
N ASP A 226 25.73 39.72 0.47
CA ASP A 226 26.37 40.90 1.08
C ASP A 226 26.27 42.18 0.22
N THR A 227 25.56 42.14 -0.91
CA THR A 227 25.34 43.33 -1.76
C THR A 227 24.47 44.36 -1.03
N GLU A 228 24.89 45.64 -0.97
CA GLU A 228 24.12 46.72 -0.35
C GLU A 228 22.94 47.16 -1.24
N ILE A 229 21.71 47.02 -0.76
CA ILE A 229 20.47 47.35 -1.49
C ILE A 229 19.84 48.63 -0.91
N VAL A 230 19.89 49.71 -1.68
CA VAL A 230 19.35 51.03 -1.32
C VAL A 230 18.21 51.41 -2.26
N SER A 231 17.03 51.70 -1.71
CA SER A 231 15.87 52.19 -2.47
C SER A 231 15.12 53.25 -1.68
N THR A 232 14.72 54.35 -2.32
CA THR A 232 13.91 55.40 -1.66
C THR A 232 12.40 55.20 -1.78
N GLY A 233 11.93 54.10 -2.39
CA GLY A 233 10.50 53.77 -2.54
C GLY A 233 10.19 52.80 -3.69
N GLY A 234 8.94 52.74 -4.13
CA GLY A 234 8.55 51.99 -5.34
C GLY A 234 8.55 50.47 -5.13
N SER A 235 8.88 49.70 -6.17
CA SER A 235 8.98 48.23 -6.09
C SER A 235 9.90 47.63 -7.13
N PHE A 236 10.44 46.44 -6.85
CA PHE A 236 11.29 45.64 -7.76
C PHE A 236 11.33 44.19 -7.28
N THR A 237 11.74 43.26 -8.15
CA THR A 237 11.98 41.87 -7.74
C THR A 237 13.45 41.69 -7.42
N LEU A 238 13.78 41.29 -6.19
CA LEU A 238 15.12 40.92 -5.75
C LEU A 238 15.25 39.40 -5.77
N GLN A 239 16.40 38.89 -6.20
CA GLN A 239 16.79 37.49 -6.13
C GLN A 239 18.16 37.37 -5.43
N VAL A 240 18.27 36.46 -4.46
CA VAL A 240 19.53 36.15 -3.75
C VAL A 240 19.65 34.64 -3.66
N GLY A 241 20.59 34.06 -4.41
CA GLY A 241 20.62 32.62 -4.66
C GLY A 241 19.32 32.13 -5.30
N ASP A 242 18.69 31.14 -4.67
CA ASP A 242 17.38 30.60 -5.07
C ASP A 242 16.18 31.42 -4.52
N CYS A 243 16.41 32.37 -3.60
CA CYS A 243 15.34 33.18 -3.01
C CYS A 243 14.91 34.29 -3.97
N VAL A 244 13.61 34.48 -4.19
CA VAL A 244 13.04 35.55 -5.02
C VAL A 244 11.92 36.27 -4.26
N LYS A 245 12.04 37.59 -4.10
CA LYS A 245 11.09 38.42 -3.32
C LYS A 245 10.80 39.75 -4.00
N LYS A 246 9.53 40.15 -4.04
CA LYS A 246 9.14 41.49 -4.50
C LYS A 246 9.31 42.50 -3.36
N ILE A 247 10.33 43.33 -3.45
CA ILE A 247 10.57 44.44 -2.53
C ILE A 247 9.60 45.59 -2.88
N THR A 248 9.00 46.20 -1.86
CA THR A 248 8.13 47.38 -2.01
C THR A 248 8.43 48.41 -0.93
N GLY A 249 8.45 49.69 -1.28
CA GLY A 249 8.81 50.77 -0.37
C GLY A 249 10.31 51.08 -0.37
N ALA A 250 10.76 51.77 0.67
CA ALA A 250 12.16 52.14 0.84
C ALA A 250 12.91 51.06 1.63
N VAL A 251 14.14 50.76 1.21
CA VAL A 251 15.06 49.81 1.86
C VAL A 251 16.48 50.36 1.88
N ASN A 252 17.29 49.93 2.85
CA ASN A 252 18.70 50.28 2.98
C ASN A 252 19.38 49.22 3.86
N ASP A 253 19.66 48.05 3.28
CA ASP A 253 20.16 46.87 3.98
C ASP A 253 20.91 45.94 3.00
N GLU A 254 21.61 44.92 3.51
CA GLU A 254 22.22 43.87 2.68
C GLU A 254 21.13 43.01 2.02
N ALA A 255 21.38 42.52 0.81
CA ALA A 255 20.40 41.82 -0.01
C ALA A 255 19.79 40.59 0.71
N ILE A 256 20.59 39.87 1.50
CA ILE A 256 20.13 38.72 2.28
C ILE A 256 19.18 39.09 3.43
N ASN A 257 19.36 40.26 4.04
CA ASN A 257 18.53 40.75 5.16
C ASN A 257 17.15 41.22 4.67
N LEU A 258 16.99 41.48 3.37
CA LEU A 258 15.71 41.77 2.75
C LEU A 258 14.87 40.52 2.47
N MET A 259 15.46 39.32 2.48
CA MET A 259 14.74 38.04 2.37
C MET A 259 14.07 37.66 3.69
N ASP A 260 12.95 36.96 3.61
CA ASP A 260 12.20 36.55 4.79
C ASP A 260 13.01 35.57 5.65
N ASP A 261 12.87 35.70 6.97
CA ASP A 261 13.40 34.72 7.92
C ASP A 261 12.41 33.56 8.01
N PRO A 262 12.81 32.29 7.85
CA PRO A 262 11.93 31.17 8.12
C PRO A 262 11.61 30.99 9.62
N GLU A 263 12.20 31.79 10.53
CA GLU A 263 11.94 31.80 11.98
C GLU A 263 12.03 30.40 12.61
N ILE A 264 13.04 29.63 12.20
CA ILE A 264 13.17 28.22 12.57
C ILE A 264 13.67 28.05 14.00
N ASP A 265 12.80 27.55 14.89
CA ASP A 265 13.14 27.30 16.30
C ASP A 265 12.41 26.09 16.90
N PHE A 266 12.97 25.54 17.98
CA PHE A 266 12.40 24.42 18.73
C PHE A 266 11.41 24.89 19.80
N ASN A 267 10.16 24.45 19.69
CA ASN A 267 9.06 24.90 20.54
C ASN A 267 8.97 24.21 21.91
N SER A 268 9.76 23.16 22.16
CA SER A 268 9.66 22.34 23.38
C SER A 268 10.93 21.52 23.63
N THR A 269 11.26 21.29 24.91
CA THR A 269 12.31 20.34 25.29
C THR A 269 11.90 18.90 24.96
N PHE A 270 12.89 18.03 24.74
CA PHE A 270 12.65 16.65 24.34
C PHE A 270 13.46 15.64 25.16
N SER A 271 12.83 14.49 25.43
CA SER A 271 13.50 13.25 25.82
C SER A 271 12.74 12.06 25.24
N SER A 272 13.47 11.00 24.91
CA SER A 272 12.92 9.72 24.45
C SER A 272 13.38 8.58 25.36
N TYR A 273 12.72 7.43 25.27
CA TYR A 273 13.20 6.20 25.88
C TYR A 273 13.97 5.35 24.86
N TYR A 274 14.93 4.57 25.34
CA TYR A 274 15.70 3.63 24.52
C TYR A 274 14.75 2.62 23.84
N GLY A 275 14.93 2.38 22.55
CA GLY A 275 14.04 1.57 21.73
C GLY A 275 12.81 2.30 21.16
N VAL A 276 12.53 3.55 21.56
CA VAL A 276 11.41 4.34 21.01
C VAL A 276 11.88 5.16 19.80
N GLU A 277 11.21 5.01 18.66
CA GLU A 277 11.40 5.90 17.51
C GLU A 277 10.95 7.34 17.85
N TYR A 278 11.77 8.31 17.48
CA TYR A 278 11.49 9.72 17.75
C TYR A 278 11.67 10.59 16.51
N ASP A 279 10.91 11.69 16.50
CA ASP A 279 10.99 12.69 15.45
C ASP A 279 10.80 14.10 15.99
N PHE A 280 11.41 15.08 15.30
CA PHE A 280 11.42 16.49 15.68
C PHE A 280 10.56 17.37 14.77
N SER A 281 9.98 16.84 13.68
CA SER A 281 9.21 17.64 12.69
C SER A 281 8.00 18.36 13.29
N SER A 282 7.40 17.82 14.36
CA SER A 282 6.29 18.44 15.10
C SER A 282 6.74 19.36 16.25
N ARG A 283 8.06 19.46 16.49
CA ARG A 283 8.70 20.22 17.58
C ARG A 283 9.47 21.44 17.09
N VAL A 284 9.61 21.58 15.79
CA VAL A 284 10.13 22.78 15.14
C VAL A 284 8.95 23.57 14.57
N SER A 285 9.04 24.88 14.60
CA SER A 285 8.12 25.79 13.89
C SER A 285 8.90 26.63 12.89
N THR A 286 8.19 27.13 11.87
CA THR A 286 8.69 28.13 10.92
C THR A 286 7.63 29.21 10.73
N ALA A 287 8.04 30.35 10.17
CA ALA A 287 7.17 31.46 9.81
C ALA A 287 6.01 31.03 8.89
N ASP A 288 4.84 31.66 9.09
CA ASP A 288 3.66 31.46 8.24
C ASP A 288 3.98 31.81 6.78
N GLY A 289 3.87 30.82 5.89
CA GLY A 289 4.15 30.97 4.46
C GLY A 289 5.46 30.34 3.98
N TYR A 290 6.33 29.88 4.88
CA TYR A 290 7.53 29.11 4.50
C TYR A 290 7.14 27.76 3.87
N ASP A 291 7.72 27.46 2.70
CA ASP A 291 7.39 26.31 1.85
C ASP A 291 8.54 25.30 1.68
N GLY A 292 9.70 25.56 2.30
CA GLY A 292 10.86 24.67 2.26
C GLY A 292 10.72 23.45 3.17
N THR A 293 11.42 22.35 2.83
CA THR A 293 11.42 21.12 3.65
C THR A 293 12.55 21.13 4.67
N ILE A 294 12.18 21.23 5.95
CA ILE A 294 13.11 21.22 7.09
C ILE A 294 13.81 19.86 7.20
N TYR A 295 15.06 19.87 7.66
CA TYR A 295 15.77 18.66 8.07
C TYR A 295 16.52 18.84 9.40
N PHE A 296 16.94 17.72 9.99
CA PHE A 296 17.64 17.69 11.28
C PHE A 296 19.02 17.06 11.15
N GLU A 297 19.98 17.58 11.91
CA GLU A 297 21.29 16.96 12.12
C GLU A 297 21.58 16.82 13.62
N TYR A 298 22.30 15.77 13.99
CA TYR A 298 22.48 15.32 15.36
C TYR A 298 23.96 15.20 15.73
N SER A 299 24.27 15.40 17.01
CA SER A 299 25.62 15.22 17.57
C SER A 299 25.58 14.71 19.01
N SER A 300 26.63 14.02 19.45
CA SER A 300 26.84 13.63 20.86
C SER A 300 27.61 14.67 21.68
N SER A 301 28.05 15.76 21.05
CA SER A 301 28.74 16.89 21.69
C SER A 301 28.39 18.19 20.95
N PRO A 302 28.24 19.34 21.64
CA PRO A 302 27.95 20.62 20.97
C PRO A 302 29.14 21.11 20.14
N ASP A 303 30.35 20.61 20.43
CA ASP A 303 31.62 21.04 19.81
C ASP A 303 32.11 20.10 18.69
N SER A 304 31.32 19.10 18.29
CA SER A 304 31.66 18.16 17.21
C SER A 304 30.76 18.31 15.99
N GLY A 305 31.21 17.79 14.84
CA GLY A 305 30.42 17.80 13.61
C GLY A 305 29.09 17.05 13.76
N PHE A 306 28.04 17.62 13.18
CA PHE A 306 26.69 17.07 13.17
C PHE A 306 26.51 16.09 12.00
N SER A 307 25.48 15.23 12.09
CA SER A 307 25.19 14.19 11.10
C SER A 307 23.69 13.92 10.97
N ARG A 308 23.25 13.51 9.77
CA ARG A 308 21.86 13.08 9.50
C ARG A 308 21.43 11.79 10.20
N THR A 309 22.37 11.03 10.77
CA THR A 309 22.07 9.75 11.42
C THR A 309 21.54 9.98 12.84
N LYS A 310 20.28 9.58 13.10
CA LYS A 310 19.67 9.62 14.44
C LYS A 310 20.47 8.75 15.43
N PRO A 311 20.92 9.30 16.58
CA PRO A 311 21.46 8.49 17.67
C PRO A 311 20.43 7.50 18.23
N THR A 312 20.85 6.30 18.58
CA THR A 312 19.97 5.27 19.17
C THR A 312 20.34 4.87 20.59
N ALA A 313 21.62 4.94 20.97
CA ALA A 313 22.09 4.56 22.29
C ALA A 313 21.64 5.53 23.40
N VAL A 314 21.48 5.04 24.63
CA VAL A 314 21.22 5.88 25.83
C VAL A 314 22.34 6.92 26.00
N GLY A 315 21.95 8.17 26.25
CA GLY A 315 22.90 9.28 26.37
C GLY A 315 22.27 10.67 26.26
N LYS A 316 23.11 11.69 26.38
CA LYS A 316 22.77 13.09 26.07
C LYS A 316 23.23 13.42 24.66
N TYR A 317 22.37 14.08 23.90
CA TYR A 317 22.61 14.44 22.50
C TYR A 317 22.14 15.87 22.23
N TYR A 318 22.49 16.34 21.04
CA TYR A 318 22.22 17.67 20.53
C TYR A 318 21.62 17.57 19.13
N VAL A 319 20.73 18.49 18.78
CA VAL A 319 20.08 18.56 17.47
C VAL A 319 20.02 20.00 16.99
N LEU A 320 20.24 20.17 15.68
CA LEU A 320 19.96 21.40 14.94
C LEU A 320 18.88 21.11 13.89
N ALA A 321 17.94 22.04 13.73
CA ALA A 321 17.01 22.04 12.62
C ALA A 321 17.48 23.05 11.55
N TYR A 322 17.34 22.69 10.28
CA TYR A 322 17.80 23.50 9.16
C TYR A 322 16.63 23.77 8.22
N ALA A 323 16.36 25.04 7.96
CA ALA A 323 15.48 25.53 6.91
C ALA A 323 16.33 25.85 5.67
N PRO A 324 16.30 25.04 4.60
CA PRO A 324 16.89 25.44 3.33
C PRO A 324 16.18 26.68 2.75
N ALA A 325 16.89 27.47 1.95
CA ALA A 325 16.31 28.58 1.19
C ALA A 325 15.13 28.12 0.32
N SER A 326 14.05 28.90 0.28
CA SER A 326 12.83 28.55 -0.46
C SER A 326 11.95 29.79 -0.71
N SER A 327 11.41 29.92 -1.92
CA SER A 327 10.58 31.06 -2.35
C SER A 327 11.16 32.42 -1.95
N SER A 328 10.61 33.16 -0.98
CA SER A 328 11.16 34.45 -0.51
C SER A 328 12.02 34.37 0.75
N TYR A 329 12.22 33.16 1.29
CA TYR A 329 12.91 32.89 2.55
C TYR A 329 14.36 32.46 2.34
N ARG A 330 15.26 33.05 3.11
CA ARG A 330 16.68 32.66 3.14
C ARG A 330 16.89 31.35 3.90
N GLU A 331 18.08 30.75 3.74
CA GLU A 331 18.46 29.61 4.59
C GLU A 331 18.66 30.04 6.05
N ALA A 332 18.31 29.16 6.99
CA ALA A 332 18.49 29.37 8.41
C ALA A 332 18.73 28.06 9.17
N VAL A 333 19.33 28.19 10.36
CA VAL A 333 19.58 27.09 11.29
C VAL A 333 19.04 27.49 12.65
N SER A 334 18.36 26.58 13.34
CA SER A 334 17.79 26.83 14.67
C SER A 334 18.87 27.07 15.73
N GLU A 335 18.46 27.56 16.90
CA GLU A 335 19.30 27.41 18.09
C GLU A 335 19.53 25.92 18.41
N LEU A 336 20.61 25.65 19.15
CA LEU A 336 21.03 24.30 19.50
C LEU A 336 20.20 23.75 20.65
N MET A 337 19.37 22.73 20.40
CA MET A 337 18.62 22.04 21.44
C MET A 337 19.37 20.79 21.93
N ASP A 338 19.45 20.62 23.25
CA ASP A 338 19.87 19.36 23.87
C ASP A 338 18.68 18.45 24.24
N TYR A 339 18.88 17.14 24.12
CA TYR A 339 17.89 16.12 24.46
C TYR A 339 18.56 14.87 25.04
N GLN A 340 17.75 13.96 25.59
CA GLN A 340 18.23 12.72 26.19
C GLN A 340 17.48 11.50 25.65
N ILE A 341 18.22 10.40 25.44
CA ILE A 341 17.68 9.05 25.30
C ILE A 341 17.96 8.35 26.63
N LEU A 342 16.91 7.91 27.33
CA LEU A 342 16.97 7.33 28.68
C LEU A 342 16.46 5.88 28.66
N TYR A 343 16.88 5.04 29.60
CA TYR A 343 16.14 3.80 29.85
C TYR A 343 14.77 4.11 30.49
N LEU A 344 13.76 3.32 30.17
CA LEU A 344 12.44 3.36 30.80
C LEU A 344 12.58 3.04 32.31
N PRO A 345 12.21 3.95 33.22
CA PRO A 345 12.29 3.68 34.65
C PRO A 345 11.28 2.59 35.06
N LEU A 346 11.71 1.60 35.85
CA LEU A 346 10.83 0.54 36.36
C LEU A 346 9.60 1.07 37.12
N ALA A 347 9.71 2.22 37.78
CA ALA A 347 8.57 2.88 38.43
C ALA A 347 7.43 3.28 37.47
N LEU A 348 7.71 3.43 36.16
CA LEU A 348 6.70 3.64 35.11
C LEU A 348 6.19 2.34 34.49
N VAL A 349 6.86 1.21 34.73
CA VAL A 349 6.39 -0.12 34.34
C VAL A 349 5.35 -0.61 35.35
N SER A 350 5.69 -0.63 36.65
CA SER A 350 4.80 -1.08 37.72
C SER A 350 5.01 -0.28 39.00
N GLY A 351 3.97 0.41 39.46
CA GLY A 351 3.99 1.16 40.73
C GLY A 351 3.93 0.29 41.99
N THR A 352 3.71 -1.03 41.85
CA THR A 352 3.63 -1.98 42.98
C THR A 352 4.86 -2.88 43.11
N GLY A 353 5.83 -2.80 42.18
CA GLY A 353 6.99 -3.67 42.15
C GLY A 353 6.74 -5.08 41.57
N ASN A 354 5.51 -5.36 41.11
CA ASN A 354 5.20 -6.61 40.40
C ASN A 354 5.42 -6.38 38.91
N TYR A 355 6.50 -6.93 38.36
CA TYR A 355 6.88 -6.77 36.95
C TYR A 355 6.62 -8.01 36.09
N CYS A 356 6.54 -9.19 36.72
CA CYS A 356 6.28 -10.46 36.05
C CYS A 356 5.41 -11.40 36.93
N THR A 357 4.92 -12.46 36.31
CA THR A 357 4.33 -13.65 36.95
C THR A 357 5.16 -14.89 36.60
N LEU A 358 5.08 -15.93 37.43
CA LEU A 358 5.74 -17.20 37.19
C LEU A 358 4.69 -18.26 36.83
N GLU A 359 4.91 -18.96 35.72
CA GLU A 359 4.16 -20.14 35.28
C GLU A 359 5.06 -21.39 35.42
N GLY A 360 4.45 -22.58 35.48
CA GLY A 360 5.18 -23.85 35.74
C GLY A 360 5.45 -24.15 37.22
N VAL A 361 5.07 -23.26 38.15
CA VAL A 361 5.26 -23.46 39.59
C VAL A 361 4.11 -24.25 40.22
N VAL A 362 4.40 -25.44 40.74
CA VAL A 362 3.49 -26.36 41.42
C VAL A 362 3.57 -26.16 42.94
N ASN A 363 2.45 -26.33 43.64
CA ASN A 363 2.33 -26.16 45.09
C ASN A 363 2.90 -24.84 45.66
N GLY A 364 3.01 -23.81 44.82
CA GLY A 364 3.42 -22.44 45.16
C GLY A 364 4.92 -22.14 45.09
N ILE A 365 5.78 -23.16 45.13
CA ILE A 365 7.26 -23.04 45.10
C ILE A 365 8.00 -24.12 44.28
N TYR A 366 7.41 -25.28 43.98
CA TYR A 366 8.11 -26.38 43.31
C TYR A 366 8.08 -26.24 41.79
N VAL A 367 9.13 -26.69 41.11
CA VAL A 367 9.27 -26.62 39.64
C VAL A 367 9.80 -27.97 39.14
N PRO A 368 9.06 -28.72 38.30
CA PRO A 368 9.46 -30.06 37.87
C PRO A 368 10.59 -30.10 36.82
N ASP A 369 10.82 -28.98 36.11
CA ASP A 369 11.83 -28.86 35.04
C ASP A 369 12.18 -27.37 34.85
N LYS A 370 11.38 -26.63 34.08
CA LYS A 370 11.57 -25.19 33.84
C LYS A 370 10.48 -24.32 34.44
N VAL A 371 10.87 -23.13 34.91
CA VAL A 371 9.96 -22.04 35.30
C VAL A 371 9.86 -21.01 34.19
N LYS A 372 8.64 -20.56 33.92
CA LYS A 372 8.36 -19.58 32.86
C LYS A 372 8.11 -18.20 33.47
N VAL A 373 8.96 -17.24 33.15
CA VAL A 373 8.86 -15.85 33.60
C VAL A 373 8.11 -15.02 32.56
N VAL A 374 6.89 -14.62 32.90
CA VAL A 374 5.99 -13.87 32.01
C VAL A 374 5.92 -12.41 32.46
N PRO A 375 6.29 -11.41 31.64
CA PRO A 375 6.17 -10.01 32.00
C PRO A 375 4.71 -9.59 32.19
N MET A 376 4.49 -8.49 32.92
CA MET A 376 3.16 -7.91 33.04
C MET A 376 2.60 -7.47 31.68
N SER A 377 1.27 -7.55 31.53
CA SER A 377 0.58 -7.24 30.27
C SER A 377 0.97 -5.86 29.70
N GLY A 378 1.23 -5.84 28.39
CA GLY A 378 1.73 -4.66 27.67
C GLY A 378 3.25 -4.56 27.56
N TYR A 379 3.99 -5.57 28.04
CA TYR A 379 5.45 -5.65 27.95
C TYR A 379 5.94 -7.00 27.41
N LYS A 380 7.18 -7.00 26.94
CA LYS A 380 8.03 -8.17 26.64
C LYS A 380 9.22 -8.20 27.60
N ILE A 381 9.86 -9.36 27.75
CA ILE A 381 11.01 -9.59 28.63
C ILE A 381 12.21 -10.13 27.82
N ALA A 382 13.42 -9.71 28.19
CA ALA A 382 14.69 -10.30 27.76
C ALA A 382 15.47 -10.75 29.01
N CYS A 383 16.31 -11.78 28.88
CA CYS A 383 17.02 -12.41 29.99
C CYS A 383 18.49 -12.67 29.65
N THR A 384 19.42 -12.39 30.56
CA THR A 384 20.85 -12.62 30.32
C THR A 384 21.25 -14.09 30.14
N ALA A 385 20.41 -15.05 30.55
CA ALA A 385 20.65 -16.48 30.37
C ALA A 385 20.26 -16.98 28.95
N GLU A 386 19.07 -16.64 28.48
CA GLU A 386 18.51 -17.03 27.17
C GLU A 386 18.87 -16.06 26.02
N GLY A 387 19.60 -14.98 26.32
CA GLY A 387 20.07 -13.99 25.34
C GLY A 387 19.25 -12.70 25.31
N ASP A 388 19.84 -11.66 24.70
CA ASP A 388 19.33 -10.28 24.75
C ASP A 388 18.12 -10.00 23.83
N GLU A 389 17.31 -11.01 23.50
CA GLU A 389 16.12 -10.87 22.66
C GLU A 389 14.83 -10.72 23.49
N PHE A 390 13.95 -9.81 23.07
CA PHE A 390 12.68 -9.53 23.76
C PHE A 390 11.55 -10.46 23.31
N ALA A 391 11.15 -11.37 24.20
CA ALA A 391 10.08 -12.35 24.01
C ALA A 391 8.86 -12.08 24.90
N ASP A 392 7.74 -12.76 24.62
CA ASP A 392 6.52 -12.67 25.43
C ASP A 392 6.65 -13.40 26.79
N TYR A 393 7.71 -14.21 26.95
CA TYR A 393 8.15 -14.86 28.20
C TYR A 393 9.58 -15.40 28.00
N VAL A 394 10.23 -15.81 29.08
CA VAL A 394 11.44 -16.67 29.03
C VAL A 394 11.21 -17.91 29.90
N GLU A 395 11.75 -19.04 29.49
CA GLU A 395 11.76 -20.30 30.26
C GLU A 395 13.18 -20.52 30.80
N LEU A 396 13.29 -20.85 32.08
CA LEU A 396 14.56 -20.96 32.80
C LEU A 396 14.57 -22.28 33.58
N ASP A 397 15.67 -23.04 33.50
CA ASP A 397 15.87 -24.22 34.35
C ASP A 397 16.56 -23.86 35.67
N ARG A 398 16.96 -24.89 36.42
CA ARG A 398 17.65 -24.74 37.71
C ARG A 398 18.96 -23.95 37.56
N ASP A 399 19.78 -24.24 36.56
CA ASP A 399 21.12 -23.67 36.40
C ASP A 399 21.07 -22.23 35.86
N ASP A 400 19.99 -21.87 35.15
CA ASP A 400 19.67 -20.49 34.78
C ASP A 400 19.33 -19.62 36.02
N VAL A 401 18.60 -20.19 36.98
CA VAL A 401 18.04 -19.45 38.13
C VAL A 401 18.93 -19.48 39.36
N GLN A 402 19.50 -20.64 39.69
CA GLN A 402 20.20 -20.91 40.95
C GLN A 402 21.68 -21.24 40.72
N ASP A 403 22.50 -20.96 41.73
CA ASP A 403 23.88 -21.43 41.79
C ASP A 403 24.01 -22.84 42.41
N ASP A 404 25.25 -23.32 42.53
CA ASP A 404 25.58 -24.61 43.17
C ASP A 404 25.11 -24.68 44.64
N GLU A 405 24.85 -23.54 45.30
CA GLU A 405 24.35 -23.46 46.68
C GLU A 405 22.82 -23.29 46.75
N GLY A 406 22.11 -23.32 45.61
CA GLY A 406 20.65 -23.16 45.52
C GLY A 406 20.16 -21.71 45.66
N THR A 407 21.06 -20.72 45.59
CA THR A 407 20.75 -19.30 45.74
C THR A 407 20.50 -18.64 44.38
N LEU A 408 19.58 -17.67 44.32
CA LEU A 408 19.30 -16.91 43.09
C LEU A 408 20.57 -16.24 42.56
N ARG A 409 20.91 -16.51 41.29
CA ARG A 409 22.12 -16.00 40.64
C ARG A 409 22.18 -14.47 40.55
N ASP A 410 23.30 -13.90 40.99
CA ASP A 410 23.58 -12.44 40.94
C ASP A 410 23.77 -11.90 39.50
N ASP A 411 24.13 -12.75 38.54
CA ASP A 411 24.32 -12.40 37.13
C ASP A 411 23.05 -12.56 36.27
N LEU A 412 22.00 -13.18 36.82
CA LEU A 412 20.68 -13.25 36.18
C LEU A 412 19.99 -11.87 36.22
N LYS A 413 19.75 -11.31 35.04
CA LYS A 413 19.15 -9.99 34.87
C LYS A 413 18.08 -10.02 33.79
N PHE A 414 17.06 -9.19 33.99
CA PHE A 414 15.98 -9.00 33.04
C PHE A 414 15.89 -7.55 32.59
N ALA A 415 15.57 -7.34 31.32
CA ALA A 415 15.08 -6.08 30.79
C ALA A 415 13.64 -6.24 30.31
N LEU A 416 12.88 -5.15 30.30
CA LEU A 416 11.48 -5.12 29.84
C LEU A 416 11.34 -4.15 28.67
N SER A 417 10.60 -4.51 27.64
CA SER A 417 10.27 -3.65 26.49
C SER A 417 8.77 -3.40 26.44
N ARG A 418 8.34 -2.15 26.27
CA ARG A 418 6.92 -1.77 26.24
C ARG A 418 6.32 -1.96 24.85
N ASN A 419 5.25 -2.75 24.74
CA ASN A 419 4.66 -3.16 23.47
C ASN A 419 4.03 -2.00 22.66
N SER A 420 3.73 -0.86 23.29
CA SER A 420 3.11 0.29 22.62
C SER A 420 4.05 1.11 21.74
N ASP A 421 5.34 1.14 22.08
CA ASP A 421 6.31 2.08 21.49
C ASP A 421 7.78 1.60 21.54
N GLY A 422 8.06 0.41 22.07
CA GLY A 422 9.41 -0.15 22.14
C GLY A 422 10.26 0.37 23.30
N ALA A 423 9.70 1.14 24.24
CA ALA A 423 10.46 1.69 25.37
C ALA A 423 11.04 0.60 26.26
N THR A 424 12.37 0.55 26.39
CA THR A 424 13.11 -0.50 27.10
C THR A 424 13.70 -0.04 28.43
N THR A 425 13.65 -0.90 29.45
CA THR A 425 14.32 -0.69 30.74
C THR A 425 15.81 -1.05 30.65
N GLU A 426 16.59 -0.60 31.62
CA GLU A 426 17.94 -1.16 31.85
C GLU A 426 17.84 -2.58 32.39
N TYR A 427 18.84 -3.43 32.11
CA TYR A 427 18.96 -4.76 32.69
C TYR A 427 19.10 -4.70 34.20
N SER A 428 18.07 -5.17 34.90
CA SER A 428 17.96 -5.14 36.35
C SER A 428 18.04 -6.56 36.92
N ALA A 429 18.57 -6.71 38.14
CA ALA A 429 18.74 -8.01 38.79
C ALA A 429 17.41 -8.78 38.90
N ALA A 430 17.49 -10.11 38.80
CA ALA A 430 16.34 -11.01 38.95
C ALA A 430 15.56 -10.78 40.25
N SER A 431 16.27 -10.46 41.34
CA SER A 431 15.68 -10.12 42.65
C SER A 431 14.81 -8.85 42.66
N ILE A 432 14.88 -8.01 41.63
CA ILE A 432 14.05 -6.80 41.46
C ILE A 432 12.85 -7.08 40.56
N ILE A 433 13.06 -7.74 39.42
CA ILE A 433 12.02 -7.97 38.40
C ILE A 433 11.14 -9.17 38.76
N ALA A 434 11.78 -10.25 39.20
CA ALA A 434 11.18 -11.56 39.46
C ALA A 434 11.56 -12.09 40.86
N PRO A 435 11.30 -11.34 41.96
CA PRO A 435 11.77 -11.67 43.31
C PRO A 435 11.36 -13.05 43.83
N ARG A 436 10.30 -13.65 43.26
CA ARG A 436 9.82 -14.99 43.63
C ARG A 436 10.73 -16.13 43.14
N LEU A 437 11.64 -15.89 42.18
CA LEU A 437 12.59 -16.90 41.70
C LEU A 437 13.51 -17.42 42.82
N ALA A 438 13.87 -16.55 43.79
CA ALA A 438 14.73 -16.91 44.92
C ALA A 438 14.10 -17.88 45.94
N GLY A 439 12.81 -18.21 45.80
CA GLY A 439 12.11 -19.12 46.70
C GLY A 439 11.59 -20.38 46.01
N LEU A 440 12.08 -20.69 44.82
CA LEU A 440 11.70 -21.90 44.07
C LEU A 440 12.56 -23.10 44.49
N VAL A 441 11.97 -24.28 44.39
CA VAL A 441 12.64 -25.58 44.55
C VAL A 441 12.51 -26.31 43.22
N PHE A 442 13.64 -26.54 42.55
CA PHE A 442 13.69 -27.34 41.32
C PHE A 442 13.80 -28.82 41.70
N ASP A 443 12.94 -29.62 41.11
CA ASP A 443 12.67 -31.00 41.53
C ASP A 443 12.72 -31.90 40.30
N GLU A 444 13.95 -32.22 39.87
CA GLU A 444 14.25 -32.78 38.55
C GLU A 444 14.04 -34.29 38.43
N TYR A 445 13.96 -35.01 39.55
CA TYR A 445 13.85 -36.47 39.59
C TYR A 445 12.40 -36.94 39.78
N GLU A 446 12.14 -38.23 39.58
CA GLU A 446 10.85 -38.88 39.86
C GLU A 446 11.05 -39.79 41.10
N PRO A 447 10.02 -40.02 41.95
CA PRO A 447 10.17 -40.83 43.15
C PRO A 447 10.72 -42.24 42.90
N GLU A 448 11.73 -42.66 43.65
CA GLU A 448 12.39 -43.96 43.49
C GLU A 448 11.85 -45.01 44.46
N ILE A 449 11.63 -46.24 43.97
CA ILE A 449 11.29 -47.42 44.80
C ILE A 449 12.55 -48.28 44.96
N TYR A 450 12.93 -48.55 46.21
CA TYR A 450 14.19 -49.23 46.53
C TYR A 450 14.06 -50.10 47.80
N GLY A 451 15.16 -50.76 48.20
CA GLY A 451 15.19 -51.54 49.45
C GLY A 451 14.26 -52.76 49.48
N VAL A 452 13.88 -53.29 48.32
CA VAL A 452 12.90 -54.39 48.19
C VAL A 452 13.45 -55.68 48.82
N SER A 453 12.66 -56.31 49.69
CA SER A 453 13.00 -57.59 50.33
C SER A 453 11.79 -58.49 50.52
N ALA A 454 11.93 -59.75 50.10
CA ALA A 454 10.94 -60.81 50.22
C ALA A 454 11.38 -61.81 51.30
N ASP A 455 10.57 -62.04 52.33
CA ASP A 455 10.89 -62.85 53.52
C ASP A 455 12.26 -62.53 54.16
N ARG A 456 12.64 -61.25 54.12
CA ARG A 456 13.91 -60.68 54.62
C ARG A 456 15.15 -61.05 53.82
N LEU A 457 14.97 -61.36 52.54
CA LEU A 457 16.02 -61.53 51.54
C LEU A 457 15.87 -60.46 50.46
N GLU A 458 16.98 -59.90 49.97
CA GLU A 458 16.98 -58.90 48.88
C GLU A 458 16.24 -59.43 47.64
N ALA A 459 15.39 -58.59 47.05
CA ALA A 459 14.57 -58.88 45.88
C ALA A 459 14.54 -57.69 44.91
N SER A 460 13.95 -57.90 43.73
CA SER A 460 13.54 -56.85 42.79
C SER A 460 12.03 -56.60 42.89
N LEU A 461 11.57 -55.51 42.28
CA LEU A 461 10.16 -55.23 42.07
C LEU A 461 9.96 -54.70 40.64
N GLU A 462 9.60 -55.59 39.71
CA GLU A 462 9.29 -55.22 38.32
C GLU A 462 7.77 -55.18 38.05
N ASP A 463 7.36 -54.40 37.04
CA ASP A 463 5.93 -54.27 36.70
C ASP A 463 5.36 -55.57 36.13
N ASN A 464 4.26 -56.03 36.72
CA ASN A 464 3.58 -57.32 36.54
C ASN A 464 4.39 -58.55 37.03
N GLU A 465 5.36 -58.36 37.93
CA GLU A 465 6.08 -59.47 38.60
C GLU A 465 5.17 -60.22 39.60
N THR A 466 5.42 -61.51 39.84
CA THR A 466 4.79 -62.28 40.92
C THR A 466 5.80 -62.63 42.01
N ILE A 467 5.63 -62.04 43.19
CA ILE A 467 6.47 -62.28 44.37
C ILE A 467 5.81 -63.32 45.27
N VAL A 468 6.55 -64.39 45.59
CA VAL A 468 6.13 -65.44 46.53
C VAL A 468 6.86 -65.24 47.85
N ALA A 469 6.16 -64.69 48.85
CA ALA A 469 6.68 -64.40 50.18
C ALA A 469 5.54 -64.30 51.21
N ASP A 470 5.80 -64.62 52.47
CA ASP A 470 4.86 -64.38 53.57
C ASP A 470 4.88 -62.88 54.00
N GLU A 471 6.03 -62.21 53.86
CA GLU A 471 6.30 -60.80 54.18
C GLU A 471 7.11 -60.13 53.03
N LEU A 472 6.59 -59.06 52.43
CA LEU A 472 7.30 -58.22 51.44
C LEU A 472 7.49 -56.81 52.00
N THR A 473 8.70 -56.27 51.91
CA THR A 473 9.06 -54.92 52.37
C THR A 473 9.75 -54.14 51.27
N PHE A 474 9.52 -52.83 51.18
CA PHE A 474 10.25 -51.91 50.30
C PHE A 474 10.11 -50.48 50.81
N SER A 475 10.95 -49.57 50.32
CA SER A 475 10.92 -48.15 50.65
C SER A 475 10.67 -47.32 49.38
N VAL A 476 10.08 -46.15 49.54
CA VAL A 476 9.89 -45.16 48.47
C VAL A 476 10.46 -43.83 48.93
N TYR A 477 11.35 -43.25 48.12
CA TYR A 477 12.07 -42.01 48.46
C TYR A 477 12.01 -40.98 47.35
N ASP A 478 11.82 -39.73 47.76
CA ASP A 478 12.08 -38.53 46.98
C ASP A 478 12.38 -37.37 47.95
N GLU A 479 13.34 -36.49 47.66
CA GLU A 479 13.65 -35.35 48.56
C GLU A 479 12.42 -34.45 48.80
N ASN A 480 11.49 -34.42 47.85
CA ASN A 480 10.28 -33.64 47.82
C ASN A 480 9.01 -34.51 47.78
N LEU A 481 9.05 -35.77 48.26
CA LEU A 481 7.91 -36.69 48.21
C LEU A 481 6.63 -36.09 48.83
N ALA A 482 5.50 -36.14 48.12
CA ALA A 482 4.21 -35.63 48.61
C ALA A 482 3.29 -36.75 49.13
N SER A 483 3.17 -37.84 48.39
CA SER A 483 2.30 -38.96 48.78
C SER A 483 2.72 -40.29 48.14
N VAL A 484 2.43 -41.40 48.81
CA VAL A 484 2.56 -42.75 48.26
C VAL A 484 1.30 -43.53 48.55
N THR A 485 0.72 -44.18 47.55
CA THR A 485 -0.45 -45.04 47.69
C THR A 485 -0.09 -46.48 47.38
N VAL A 486 -0.38 -47.40 48.30
CA VAL A 486 -0.14 -48.85 48.17
C VAL A 486 -1.37 -49.61 48.67
N ASP A 487 -1.88 -50.56 47.88
CA ASP A 487 -2.97 -51.46 48.31
C ASP A 487 -4.21 -50.70 48.86
N GLY A 488 -4.50 -49.54 48.25
CA GLY A 488 -5.59 -48.63 48.65
C GLY A 488 -5.34 -47.77 49.89
N LYS A 489 -4.17 -47.85 50.54
CA LYS A 489 -3.75 -46.92 51.61
C LYS A 489 -2.81 -45.85 51.06
N THR A 490 -3.12 -44.58 51.31
CA THR A 490 -2.23 -43.44 51.03
C THR A 490 -1.44 -43.03 52.28
N TYR A 491 -0.17 -42.69 52.09
CA TYR A 491 0.78 -42.14 53.06
C TYR A 491 1.13 -40.70 52.65
N THR A 492 1.33 -39.82 53.62
CA THR A 492 1.69 -38.39 53.44
C THR A 492 2.66 -37.95 54.54
N GLU A 493 3.18 -36.71 54.51
CA GLU A 493 4.02 -36.17 55.60
C GLU A 493 3.33 -36.18 56.98
N ASP A 494 2.00 -36.08 57.02
CA ASP A 494 1.20 -36.17 58.26
C ASP A 494 0.94 -37.64 58.70
N ASP A 495 1.12 -38.62 57.82
CA ASP A 495 0.86 -40.05 58.05
C ASP A 495 1.84 -40.96 57.27
N GLY A 496 3.10 -40.96 57.73
CA GLY A 496 4.07 -42.02 57.45
C GLY A 496 5.17 -41.73 56.43
N ILE A 497 5.20 -40.56 55.78
CA ILE A 497 6.40 -40.08 55.07
C ILE A 497 7.28 -39.29 56.07
N GLU A 498 8.50 -39.74 56.29
CA GLU A 498 9.51 -39.09 57.15
C GLU A 498 10.76 -38.76 56.32
N GLU A 499 11.17 -37.48 56.31
CA GLU A 499 12.35 -36.98 55.55
C GLU A 499 12.38 -37.40 54.06
N GLY A 500 11.20 -37.43 53.42
CA GLY A 500 11.05 -37.81 52.01
C GLY A 500 10.98 -39.33 51.76
N ASN A 501 11.09 -40.16 52.80
CA ASN A 501 11.03 -41.62 52.69
C ASN A 501 9.74 -42.20 53.33
N VAL A 502 9.25 -43.32 52.80
CA VAL A 502 8.26 -44.17 53.47
C VAL A 502 8.61 -45.66 53.33
N ASP A 503 8.58 -46.37 54.45
CA ASP A 503 8.80 -47.82 54.51
C ASP A 503 7.46 -48.58 54.49
N ILE A 504 7.33 -49.49 53.54
CA ILE A 504 6.12 -50.30 53.30
C ILE A 504 6.37 -51.75 53.73
N THR A 505 5.36 -52.39 54.32
CA THR A 505 5.36 -53.82 54.63
C THR A 505 4.01 -54.42 54.28
N LEU A 506 4.01 -55.41 53.39
CA LEU A 506 2.85 -56.16 52.95
C LEU A 506 2.97 -57.61 53.41
N ARG A 507 1.83 -58.25 53.68
CA ARG A 507 1.74 -59.68 54.02
C ARG A 507 0.84 -60.38 53.03
N SER A 508 1.22 -61.57 52.61
CA SER A 508 0.40 -62.42 51.77
C SER A 508 -0.59 -63.24 52.62
N VAL A 509 -1.53 -63.91 51.95
CA VAL A 509 -2.51 -64.82 52.56
C VAL A 509 -2.57 -66.09 51.69
N VAL A 510 -2.65 -67.27 52.33
CA VAL A 510 -2.72 -68.58 51.64
C VAL A 510 -3.89 -68.59 50.66
N ALA A 511 -3.62 -69.00 49.41
CA ALA A 511 -4.59 -69.08 48.32
C ALA A 511 -5.30 -67.77 47.92
N GLU A 512 -4.87 -66.61 48.45
CA GLU A 512 -5.34 -65.28 48.05
C GLU A 512 -4.17 -64.45 47.47
N PRO A 513 -3.75 -64.72 46.21
CA PRO A 513 -2.81 -63.83 45.53
C PRO A 513 -3.47 -62.46 45.30
N ARG A 514 -2.73 -61.39 45.59
CA ARG A 514 -3.24 -60.01 45.52
C ARG A 514 -2.44 -59.18 44.52
N GLU A 515 -3.14 -58.60 43.55
CA GLU A 515 -2.62 -57.52 42.71
C GLU A 515 -2.49 -56.26 43.57
N ILE A 516 -1.28 -55.72 43.66
CA ILE A 516 -0.95 -54.51 44.40
C ILE A 516 -0.37 -53.50 43.42
N THR A 517 -0.94 -52.31 43.40
CA THR A 517 -0.35 -51.14 42.74
C THR A 517 0.26 -50.22 43.78
N VAL A 518 1.46 -49.73 43.47
CA VAL A 518 2.15 -48.63 44.15
C VAL A 518 2.10 -47.42 43.22
N THR A 519 1.73 -46.26 43.76
CA THR A 519 1.77 -44.98 43.05
C THR A 519 2.36 -43.93 43.99
N ALA A 520 3.49 -43.36 43.63
CA ALA A 520 4.21 -42.34 44.38
C ALA A 520 4.21 -41.02 43.62
N VAL A 521 3.95 -39.91 44.30
CA VAL A 521 3.87 -38.56 43.71
C VAL A 521 4.68 -37.58 44.56
N ASP A 522 5.53 -36.76 43.93
CA ASP A 522 6.30 -35.70 44.59
C ASP A 522 5.52 -34.37 44.70
N LYS A 523 6.16 -33.34 45.28
CA LYS A 523 5.55 -32.01 45.46
C LYS A 523 5.60 -31.14 44.20
N ALA A 524 6.40 -31.49 43.19
CA ALA A 524 6.36 -30.89 41.86
C ALA A 524 5.32 -31.52 40.92
N GLY A 525 4.74 -32.67 41.30
CA GLY A 525 3.67 -33.39 40.61
C GLY A 525 4.12 -34.50 39.65
N LYS A 526 5.35 -35.03 39.73
CA LYS A 526 5.73 -36.23 38.95
C LYS A 526 5.30 -37.50 39.67
N GLU A 527 5.17 -38.59 38.92
CA GLU A 527 4.56 -39.83 39.39
C GLU A 527 5.36 -41.07 38.96
N THR A 528 5.69 -41.91 39.93
CA THR A 528 6.21 -43.28 39.70
C THR A 528 5.15 -44.29 40.07
N SER A 529 4.89 -45.28 39.21
CA SER A 529 3.95 -46.36 39.51
C SER A 529 4.43 -47.74 39.02
N VAL A 530 4.14 -48.77 39.82
CA VAL A 530 4.42 -50.18 39.55
C VAL A 530 3.27 -51.04 40.08
N SER A 531 2.89 -52.10 39.37
CA SER A 531 1.91 -53.10 39.81
C SER A 531 2.53 -54.50 39.86
N PHE A 532 2.15 -55.33 40.83
CA PHE A 532 2.69 -56.69 40.99
C PHE A 532 1.74 -57.60 41.77
N THR A 533 1.92 -58.92 41.64
CA THR A 533 1.16 -59.93 42.38
C THR A 533 1.93 -60.41 43.61
N LEU A 534 1.35 -60.36 44.81
CA LEU A 534 1.93 -60.95 46.04
C LEU A 534 1.21 -62.25 46.43
N ARG A 535 1.96 -63.33 46.71
CA ARG A 535 1.45 -64.68 47.01
C ARG A 535 2.18 -65.36 48.18
N HIS A 536 1.48 -66.20 48.94
CA HIS A 536 1.98 -66.90 50.15
C HIS A 536 2.71 -68.22 49.84
N THR A 537 3.42 -68.77 50.83
CA THR A 537 4.04 -70.12 50.79
C THR A 537 3.05 -71.28 51.05
N PRO A 538 3.29 -72.52 50.54
CA PRO A 538 2.33 -73.65 50.59
C PRO A 538 2.15 -74.43 51.93
N VAL A 539 0.97 -75.03 52.18
CA VAL A 539 0.55 -75.67 53.48
C VAL A 539 -0.20 -77.05 53.40
N ASP A 540 -0.40 -77.79 54.50
CA ASP A 540 -1.00 -79.17 54.54
C ASP A 540 -2.55 -79.24 54.71
N VAL A 541 -3.25 -80.27 54.17
CA VAL A 541 -4.74 -80.46 54.23
C VAL A 541 -5.28 -81.93 54.15
N ASP A 542 -6.61 -82.14 54.37
CA ASP A 542 -7.38 -83.42 54.31
C ASP A 542 -8.20 -83.62 52.99
N ALA A 543 -8.67 -84.86 52.66
CA ALA A 543 -9.43 -85.15 51.41
C ALA A 543 -10.49 -86.31 51.45
N THR A 544 -11.52 -86.25 50.59
CA THR A 544 -12.57 -87.31 50.33
C THR A 544 -12.98 -87.36 48.83
N VAL A 545 -13.63 -88.43 48.30
CA VAL A 545 -14.04 -88.50 46.86
C VAL A 545 -15.40 -89.17 46.60
N TYR A 546 -16.14 -88.68 45.60
CA TYR A 546 -17.46 -89.16 45.17
C TYR A 546 -17.64 -89.12 43.63
N VAL A 547 -18.43 -90.02 43.04
CA VAL A 547 -18.85 -89.95 41.63
C VAL A 547 -20.38 -90.17 41.55
N PRO A 548 -21.13 -89.39 40.74
CA PRO A 548 -22.53 -89.66 40.45
C PRO A 548 -22.74 -90.65 39.29
N ASP A 549 -23.87 -91.36 39.29
CA ASP A 549 -24.35 -92.11 38.12
C ASP A 549 -24.52 -91.17 36.90
N THR A 550 -24.01 -91.58 35.72
CA THR A 550 -23.81 -90.71 34.54
C THR A 550 -24.27 -91.37 33.22
N TYR A 551 -23.86 -90.83 32.07
CA TYR A 551 -24.16 -91.35 30.73
C TYR A 551 -22.91 -91.76 29.89
N VAL A 552 -23.12 -92.52 28.81
CA VAL A 552 -22.10 -93.18 27.98
C VAL A 552 -21.29 -92.14 27.24
N GLY A 553 -19.99 -92.11 27.52
CA GLY A 553 -19.11 -91.09 27.00
C GLY A 553 -19.41 -89.67 27.51
N GLU A 554 -20.35 -89.51 28.45
CA GLU A 554 -20.14 -88.47 29.44
C GLU A 554 -18.98 -88.89 30.30
N ASP A 555 -18.05 -87.97 30.42
CA ASP A 555 -17.00 -88.07 31.38
C ASP A 555 -17.61 -87.87 32.77
N TYR A 556 -17.52 -88.88 33.61
CA TYR A 556 -17.77 -88.73 35.03
C TYR A 556 -16.44 -88.43 35.69
N ASN A 557 -16.42 -87.37 36.47
CA ASN A 557 -15.25 -86.97 37.23
C ASN A 557 -15.48 -87.32 38.69
N PRO A 558 -14.53 -88.03 39.33
CA PRO A 558 -14.55 -88.17 40.77
C PRO A 558 -14.32 -86.80 41.38
N VAL A 559 -15.38 -86.31 42.03
CA VAL A 559 -15.37 -85.07 42.79
C VAL A 559 -14.60 -85.35 44.08
N VAL A 560 -13.39 -84.81 44.18
CA VAL A 560 -12.69 -84.75 45.46
C VAL A 560 -13.17 -83.54 46.24
N THR A 561 -13.33 -83.68 47.54
CA THR A 561 -13.45 -82.56 48.48
C THR A 561 -12.20 -82.54 49.36
N THR A 562 -11.39 -81.52 49.18
CA THR A 562 -10.14 -81.21 49.89
C THR A 562 -9.97 -79.69 49.85
N ASP A 563 -9.20 -79.13 50.79
CA ASP A 563 -8.85 -77.70 50.78
C ASP A 563 -7.61 -77.41 49.91
N SER A 564 -7.01 -78.42 49.26
CA SER A 564 -5.87 -78.29 48.35
C SER A 564 -6.32 -78.10 46.89
N ASP A 565 -5.64 -77.21 46.18
CA ASP A 565 -5.75 -77.04 44.71
C ASP A 565 -4.90 -78.07 43.92
N GLY A 566 -4.38 -79.10 44.61
CA GLY A 566 -3.55 -80.17 44.07
C GLY A 566 -4.14 -80.95 42.91
N ASP A 567 -3.31 -81.18 41.90
CA ASP A 567 -3.63 -82.05 40.77
C ASP A 567 -4.05 -83.44 41.27
N VAL A 568 -5.30 -83.81 40.97
CA VAL A 568 -5.88 -85.07 41.42
C VAL A 568 -5.75 -86.14 40.35
N SER A 569 -5.12 -87.25 40.73
CA SER A 569 -5.01 -88.47 39.93
C SER A 569 -6.00 -89.55 40.42
N PHE A 570 -6.49 -90.39 39.51
CA PHE A 570 -7.58 -91.35 39.80
C PHE A 570 -7.29 -92.77 39.31
N THR A 571 -7.88 -93.76 39.96
CA THR A 571 -7.88 -95.18 39.53
C THR A 571 -9.24 -95.84 39.81
N TYR A 572 -9.70 -96.71 38.93
CA TYR A 572 -11.10 -97.19 38.85
C TYR A 572 -11.21 -98.72 39.01
N GLY A 573 -12.41 -99.22 39.30
CA GLY A 573 -12.74 -100.65 39.33
C GLY A 573 -14.17 -100.93 38.85
N GLU A 574 -14.49 -102.17 38.48
CA GLU A 574 -15.84 -102.58 38.03
C GLU A 574 -16.53 -103.49 39.05
N GLU A 575 -17.82 -103.27 39.28
CA GLU A 575 -18.55 -103.98 40.33
C GLU A 575 -18.65 -105.49 40.02
N GLY A 576 -18.06 -106.32 40.88
CA GLY A 576 -18.00 -107.77 40.70
C GLY A 576 -16.77 -108.29 39.93
N VAL A 577 -15.86 -107.41 39.50
CA VAL A 577 -14.62 -107.77 38.79
C VAL A 577 -13.40 -107.34 39.61
N ASN A 578 -12.46 -108.25 39.88
CA ASN A 578 -11.27 -107.96 40.69
C ASN A 578 -10.12 -107.42 39.82
N ALA A 579 -10.33 -106.26 39.19
CA ALA A 579 -9.38 -105.56 38.34
C ALA A 579 -9.38 -104.05 38.64
N VAL A 580 -8.20 -103.43 38.57
CA VAL A 580 -8.03 -101.97 38.69
C VAL A 580 -7.67 -101.41 37.33
N TYR A 581 -8.38 -100.36 36.93
CA TYR A 581 -8.22 -99.66 35.67
C TYR A 581 -7.65 -98.26 35.93
N LEU A 582 -6.67 -97.82 35.13
CA LEU A 582 -6.20 -96.43 35.17
C LEU A 582 -7.15 -95.52 34.37
N ASP A 583 -7.67 -96.04 33.25
CA ASP A 583 -8.63 -95.36 32.42
C ASP A 583 -10.05 -95.47 33.00
N LYS A 584 -10.85 -94.41 32.79
CA LYS A 584 -12.28 -94.42 33.06
C LYS A 584 -12.99 -95.45 32.15
N PRO A 585 -13.75 -96.42 32.69
CA PRO A 585 -14.75 -97.14 31.91
C PRO A 585 -15.67 -96.19 31.12
N THR A 586 -15.90 -96.45 29.82
CA THR A 586 -16.62 -95.50 28.93
C THR A 586 -17.95 -96.00 28.37
N TRP A 587 -18.31 -97.25 28.66
CA TRP A 587 -19.56 -97.90 28.22
C TRP A 587 -20.56 -98.01 29.38
N ALA A 588 -21.82 -98.34 29.08
CA ALA A 588 -22.87 -98.45 30.10
C ALA A 588 -22.58 -99.60 31.09
N GLY A 589 -22.51 -99.31 32.41
CA GLY A 589 -22.10 -100.25 33.47
C GLY A 589 -22.10 -99.66 34.89
N ASN A 590 -21.53 -100.37 35.88
CA ASN A 590 -21.42 -100.00 37.32
C ASN A 590 -19.96 -100.12 37.82
N PHE A 591 -19.46 -99.14 38.60
CA PHE A 591 -18.01 -98.97 38.84
C PHE A 591 -17.63 -98.29 40.20
N THR A 592 -16.34 -98.29 40.55
CA THR A 592 -15.72 -97.66 41.75
C THR A 592 -14.48 -96.82 41.40
N VAL A 593 -13.99 -95.96 42.31
CA VAL A 593 -12.81 -95.08 42.09
C VAL A 593 -12.04 -94.68 43.36
N THR A 594 -10.72 -94.49 43.24
CA THR A 594 -9.76 -93.95 44.24
C THR A 594 -9.08 -92.69 43.68
N ALA A 595 -8.76 -91.72 44.54
CA ALA A 595 -8.17 -90.43 44.20
C ALA A 595 -6.90 -90.10 45.03
N SER A 596 -5.90 -89.46 44.41
CA SER A 596 -4.66 -89.01 45.05
C SER A 596 -4.26 -87.62 44.55
N ILE A 597 -4.07 -86.67 45.47
CA ILE A 597 -3.92 -85.23 45.27
C ILE A 597 -2.43 -84.86 45.40
N ALA A 598 -1.87 -84.16 44.41
CA ALA A 598 -0.48 -83.69 44.40
C ALA A 598 -0.26 -82.41 45.24
N ALA A 599 0.99 -81.97 45.38
CA ALA A 599 1.34 -80.67 45.96
C ALA A 599 1.36 -79.56 44.88
N THR A 600 1.22 -78.31 45.30
CA THR A 600 1.11 -77.11 44.47
C THR A 600 1.89 -75.94 45.04
N GLU A 601 1.69 -74.76 44.47
CA GLU A 601 2.19 -73.48 44.97
C GLU A 601 1.49 -73.02 46.27
N ASN A 602 0.30 -73.55 46.60
CA ASN A 602 -0.46 -73.20 47.81
C ASN A 602 -0.57 -74.36 48.83
N TYR A 603 -0.43 -75.63 48.44
CA TYR A 603 -0.67 -76.77 49.34
C TYR A 603 0.19 -78.03 49.10
N ASN A 604 0.27 -78.93 50.08
CA ASN A 604 0.93 -80.25 50.02
C ASN A 604 -0.05 -81.41 49.65
N ALA A 605 0.44 -82.65 49.52
CA ALA A 605 -0.24 -83.81 48.87
C ALA A 605 -1.03 -84.79 49.81
N THR A 606 -2.12 -85.45 49.32
CA THR A 606 -3.06 -86.32 50.11
C THR A 606 -3.93 -87.35 49.28
N SER A 607 -4.89 -88.18 49.81
CA SER A 607 -5.68 -89.22 49.02
C SER A 607 -6.99 -89.87 49.64
N CYS A 608 -7.91 -90.50 48.84
CA CYS A 608 -9.28 -91.03 49.24
C CYS A 608 -10.05 -92.00 48.20
N THR A 609 -11.31 -92.49 48.43
CA THR A 609 -12.07 -93.51 47.57
C THR A 609 -13.68 -93.48 47.54
N GLY A 610 -14.40 -93.86 46.43
CA GLY A 610 -15.89 -93.84 46.18
C GLY A 610 -16.51 -94.72 45.00
N ALA A 611 -17.82 -94.61 44.59
CA ALA A 611 -18.54 -95.51 43.61
C ALA A 611 -19.78 -94.95 42.78
N PHE A 612 -20.14 -95.50 41.58
CA PHE A 612 -21.14 -94.96 40.56
C PHE A 612 -21.58 -95.87 39.34
N LYS A 613 -22.32 -95.35 38.32
CA LYS A 613 -22.81 -96.01 37.04
C LYS A 613 -22.83 -95.18 35.72
N ILE A 614 -23.21 -95.76 34.54
CA ILE A 614 -23.21 -95.15 33.17
C ILE A 614 -24.42 -95.57 32.22
N ILE A 615 -25.11 -94.66 31.48
CA ILE A 615 -26.43 -94.82 30.72
C ILE A 615 -26.50 -94.09 29.30
N LYS A 616 -27.44 -94.26 28.34
CA LYS A 616 -27.52 -93.50 27.01
C LYS A 616 -28.39 -92.20 26.98
N ARG A 617 -28.12 -91.20 26.10
CA ARG A 617 -28.76 -89.84 26.05
C ARG A 617 -29.70 -89.52 24.85
N THR A 618 -30.59 -88.54 25.03
CA THR A 618 -31.39 -87.88 23.96
C THR A 618 -30.89 -86.44 23.77
N PRO A 619 -30.52 -86.00 22.56
CA PRO A 619 -29.82 -84.73 22.41
C PRO A 619 -30.75 -83.51 22.46
N SER A 620 -30.26 -82.43 23.05
CA SER A 620 -30.73 -81.06 22.83
C SER A 620 -30.17 -80.53 21.49
N ALA A 621 -30.96 -79.77 20.72
CA ALA A 621 -30.49 -79.22 19.44
C ALA A 621 -31.22 -77.92 19.06
N SER A 622 -30.44 -76.89 18.73
CA SER A 622 -30.85 -75.64 18.09
C SER A 622 -29.79 -75.19 17.09
N VAL A 623 -30.19 -74.48 16.04
CA VAL A 623 -29.28 -73.87 15.07
C VAL A 623 -29.53 -72.36 15.07
N SER A 624 -28.47 -71.57 14.93
CA SER A 624 -28.57 -70.14 14.66
C SER A 624 -27.57 -69.74 13.58
N VAL A 625 -27.84 -68.62 12.93
CA VAL A 625 -26.90 -67.91 12.06
C VAL A 625 -27.01 -66.45 12.50
N PRO A 626 -25.91 -65.72 12.74
CA PRO A 626 -26.00 -64.30 13.04
C PRO A 626 -26.56 -63.54 11.83
N ASP A 627 -27.26 -62.43 12.08
CA ASP A 627 -27.44 -61.42 11.04
C ASP A 627 -26.04 -60.97 10.55
N SER A 628 -25.88 -60.80 9.25
CA SER A 628 -24.59 -60.49 8.62
C SER A 628 -24.76 -59.43 7.53
N ILE A 629 -23.71 -58.73 7.15
CA ILE A 629 -23.70 -57.87 5.95
C ILE A 629 -23.18 -58.62 4.71
N ILE A 630 -23.52 -58.13 3.53
CA ILE A 630 -23.05 -58.70 2.25
C ILE A 630 -21.52 -58.80 2.24
N ASP A 631 -21.01 -59.93 1.76
CA ASP A 631 -19.58 -60.34 1.68
C ASP A 631 -18.85 -60.59 3.02
N GLU A 632 -19.43 -60.25 4.18
CA GLU A 632 -18.83 -60.55 5.49
C GLU A 632 -18.78 -62.07 5.76
N GLY A 633 -19.75 -62.80 5.22
CA GLY A 633 -19.87 -64.25 5.39
C GLY A 633 -20.33 -64.64 6.79
N PHE A 634 -21.01 -65.78 6.87
CA PHE A 634 -21.51 -66.30 8.14
C PHE A 634 -21.31 -67.81 8.19
N THR A 635 -21.21 -68.32 9.40
CA THR A 635 -21.12 -69.77 9.68
C THR A 635 -22.29 -70.13 10.58
N PRO A 636 -23.08 -71.16 10.23
CA PRO A 636 -24.18 -71.59 11.08
C PRO A 636 -23.63 -72.18 12.37
N VAL A 637 -24.11 -71.67 13.49
CA VAL A 637 -23.80 -72.19 14.82
C VAL A 637 -24.86 -73.23 15.15
N LEU A 638 -24.49 -74.51 15.02
CA LEU A 638 -25.26 -75.60 15.58
C LEU A 638 -24.89 -75.77 17.04
N THR A 639 -25.87 -75.64 17.92
CA THR A 639 -25.75 -75.97 19.33
C THR A 639 -26.52 -77.26 19.56
N THR A 640 -25.79 -78.36 19.66
CA THR A 640 -26.28 -79.66 20.10
C THR A 640 -25.22 -80.30 20.98
N ASP A 641 -25.67 -81.11 21.92
CA ASP A 641 -24.87 -81.99 22.78
C ASP A 641 -24.55 -83.35 22.12
N SER A 642 -25.21 -83.69 21.00
CA SER A 642 -24.92 -84.90 20.22
C SER A 642 -23.49 -84.89 19.66
N ASP A 643 -22.79 -86.01 19.81
CA ASP A 643 -21.52 -86.28 19.12
C ASP A 643 -21.68 -86.45 17.59
N GLY A 644 -22.90 -86.69 17.11
CA GLY A 644 -23.26 -86.61 15.67
C GLY A 644 -23.18 -85.20 15.07
N LYS A 645 -22.87 -84.17 15.87
CA LYS A 645 -22.75 -82.76 15.45
C LYS A 645 -21.84 -82.51 14.25
N ARG A 646 -20.74 -83.27 14.12
CA ARG A 646 -19.75 -83.07 13.04
C ARG A 646 -20.28 -83.49 11.67
N ASP A 647 -21.15 -84.49 11.65
CA ASP A 647 -21.78 -85.03 10.44
C ASP A 647 -23.14 -84.36 10.17
N ALA A 648 -23.45 -83.27 10.90
CA ALA A 648 -24.69 -82.54 10.73
C ALA A 648 -24.69 -81.73 9.43
N VAL A 649 -25.73 -81.92 8.62
CA VAL A 649 -25.88 -81.26 7.32
C VAL A 649 -26.64 -79.95 7.49
N PHE A 650 -26.07 -78.86 6.95
CA PHE A 650 -26.69 -77.53 6.93
C PHE A 650 -27.21 -77.17 5.55
N GLU A 651 -28.43 -76.67 5.51
CA GLU A 651 -29.06 -76.19 4.28
C GLU A 651 -29.80 -74.88 4.53
N TYR A 652 -29.90 -74.04 3.50
CA TYR A 652 -30.51 -72.71 3.54
C TYR A 652 -31.59 -72.58 2.48
N LYS A 653 -32.62 -71.78 2.77
CA LYS A 653 -33.61 -71.29 1.79
C LYS A 653 -34.01 -69.85 2.13
N PRO A 654 -34.55 -69.05 1.19
CA PRO A 654 -35.28 -67.83 1.54
C PRO A 654 -36.42 -68.17 2.51
N ALA A 655 -36.68 -67.35 3.52
CA ALA A 655 -37.51 -67.77 4.66
C ALA A 655 -38.95 -68.21 4.27
N ASN A 656 -39.52 -67.57 3.24
CA ASN A 656 -40.86 -67.86 2.73
C ASN A 656 -40.87 -68.84 1.54
N ALA A 657 -39.75 -69.48 1.20
CA ALA A 657 -39.68 -70.49 0.15
C ALA A 657 -40.21 -71.87 0.64
N PRO A 658 -40.71 -72.74 -0.25
CA PRO A 658 -41.14 -74.09 0.11
C PRO A 658 -39.97 -74.97 0.60
N ASP A 659 -40.26 -76.03 1.36
CA ASP A 659 -39.26 -76.89 2.01
C ASP A 659 -38.44 -77.78 1.05
N ASN A 660 -38.77 -77.79 -0.24
CA ASN A 660 -37.91 -78.39 -1.28
C ASN A 660 -36.89 -77.39 -1.86
N ALA A 661 -36.87 -76.13 -1.40
CA ALA A 661 -35.93 -75.09 -1.85
C ALA A 661 -34.65 -74.99 -0.98
N TYR A 662 -34.48 -75.88 -0.01
CA TYR A 662 -33.26 -75.96 0.79
C TYR A 662 -32.05 -76.38 -0.08
N THR A 663 -30.93 -75.67 0.07
CA THR A 663 -29.66 -75.92 -0.62
C THR A 663 -28.48 -75.73 0.32
N THR A 664 -27.37 -76.43 0.09
CA THR A 664 -26.12 -76.25 0.86
C THR A 664 -25.37 -74.96 0.49
N THR A 665 -25.76 -74.25 -0.58
CA THR A 665 -25.19 -72.95 -0.96
C THR A 665 -25.57 -71.87 0.05
N LYS A 666 -24.59 -71.24 0.69
CA LYS A 666 -24.82 -70.06 1.55
C LYS A 666 -25.35 -68.88 0.72
N PRO A 667 -26.44 -68.21 1.12
CA PRO A 667 -26.86 -66.96 0.50
C PRO A 667 -25.86 -65.82 0.75
N ASN A 668 -25.75 -64.87 -0.19
CA ASN A 668 -24.96 -63.62 -0.03
C ASN A 668 -25.74 -62.36 -0.49
N ALA A 669 -27.05 -62.47 -0.72
CA ALA A 669 -27.89 -61.36 -1.17
C ALA A 669 -28.80 -60.87 -0.02
N LYS A 670 -29.04 -59.55 0.07
CA LYS A 670 -29.96 -58.93 1.03
C LYS A 670 -31.28 -59.70 1.15
N GLY A 671 -31.68 -60.06 2.36
CA GLY A 671 -32.94 -60.76 2.62
C GLY A 671 -32.91 -61.66 3.85
N THR A 672 -34.08 -62.22 4.19
CA THR A 672 -34.23 -63.14 5.34
C THR A 672 -34.30 -64.59 4.86
N TYR A 673 -33.51 -65.45 5.50
CA TYR A 673 -33.32 -66.86 5.14
C TYR A 673 -33.59 -67.77 6.33
N THR A 674 -34.00 -69.01 6.07
CA THR A 674 -34.09 -70.09 7.05
C THR A 674 -32.92 -71.05 6.86
N VAL A 675 -32.26 -71.40 7.95
CA VAL A 675 -31.28 -72.48 8.03
C VAL A 675 -31.92 -73.72 8.65
N ARG A 676 -31.61 -74.90 8.12
CA ARG A 676 -31.93 -76.23 8.68
C ARG A 676 -30.63 -76.94 9.03
N ALA A 677 -30.61 -77.63 10.17
CA ALA A 677 -29.55 -78.54 10.57
C ALA A 677 -30.13 -79.93 10.93
N THR A 678 -29.55 -80.98 10.34
CA THR A 678 -29.97 -82.39 10.52
C THR A 678 -28.83 -83.19 11.14
N ILE A 679 -29.06 -83.84 12.28
CA ILE A 679 -28.06 -84.53 13.11
C ILE A 679 -28.34 -86.06 13.13
N PRO A 680 -27.36 -86.92 12.82
CA PRO A 680 -27.51 -88.38 12.89
C PRO A 680 -27.48 -88.96 14.32
N GLU A 681 -27.81 -90.25 14.44
CA GLU A 681 -27.78 -91.06 15.68
C GLU A 681 -26.41 -91.73 15.91
N THR A 682 -26.02 -91.97 17.18
CA THR A 682 -24.70 -92.46 17.58
C THR A 682 -24.74 -93.47 18.74
N ASP A 683 -23.56 -93.94 19.16
CA ASP A 683 -23.41 -94.76 20.37
C ASP A 683 -23.75 -94.01 21.67
N ARG A 684 -23.67 -92.67 21.69
CA ARG A 684 -23.94 -91.86 22.88
C ARG A 684 -25.35 -91.23 22.87
N TYR A 685 -25.85 -90.82 21.70
CA TYR A 685 -27.05 -90.01 21.51
C TYR A 685 -28.00 -90.51 20.40
N PHE A 686 -29.31 -90.30 20.56
CA PHE A 686 -30.30 -90.45 19.47
C PHE A 686 -30.19 -89.33 18.40
N GLY A 687 -30.76 -89.50 17.20
CA GLY A 687 -30.73 -88.49 16.12
C GLY A 687 -31.77 -87.34 16.25
N ARG A 688 -31.56 -86.18 15.60
CA ARG A 688 -32.43 -84.97 15.74
C ARG A 688 -32.34 -83.95 14.57
N ILE A 689 -33.37 -83.11 14.40
CA ILE A 689 -33.40 -81.99 13.42
C ILE A 689 -33.76 -80.66 14.13
N CYS A 690 -33.24 -79.53 13.65
CA CYS A 690 -33.64 -78.17 14.08
C CYS A 690 -33.53 -77.11 12.96
N THR A 691 -34.21 -75.96 13.11
CA THR A 691 -34.27 -74.86 12.11
C THR A 691 -34.29 -73.48 12.78
N SER A 692 -33.82 -72.43 12.09
CA SER A 692 -33.89 -71.03 12.54
C SER A 692 -33.80 -70.03 11.39
N THR A 693 -34.01 -68.74 11.63
CA THR A 693 -34.01 -67.65 10.63
C THR A 693 -32.98 -66.56 10.93
N PHE A 694 -32.40 -65.97 9.88
CA PHE A 694 -31.42 -64.87 9.95
C PHE A 694 -31.58 -63.92 8.76
N THR A 695 -31.02 -62.71 8.83
CA THR A 695 -31.10 -61.70 7.76
C THR A 695 -29.72 -61.25 7.30
N ILE A 696 -29.54 -61.16 5.97
CA ILE A 696 -28.40 -60.50 5.35
C ILE A 696 -28.77 -59.04 5.05
N LYS A 697 -27.97 -58.10 5.53
CA LYS A 697 -28.11 -56.64 5.39
C LYS A 697 -27.10 -56.11 4.37
N VAL A 698 -27.35 -54.90 3.87
CA VAL A 698 -26.38 -54.16 3.05
C VAL A 698 -25.26 -53.57 3.92
N LYS A 699 -24.10 -53.31 3.32
CA LYS A 699 -22.96 -52.67 3.97
C LYS A 699 -23.31 -51.24 4.44
N PRO A 700 -22.79 -50.78 5.59
CA PRO A 700 -22.89 -49.37 5.97
C PRO A 700 -22.14 -48.50 4.95
N VAL A 701 -22.45 -47.20 4.91
CA VAL A 701 -21.83 -46.25 3.97
C VAL A 701 -21.24 -45.08 4.75
N THR A 702 -20.04 -44.68 4.38
CA THR A 702 -19.42 -43.41 4.74
C THR A 702 -19.60 -42.41 3.60
N ALA A 703 -19.99 -41.17 3.90
CA ALA A 703 -20.16 -40.14 2.88
C ALA A 703 -19.90 -38.73 3.42
N THR A 704 -19.18 -37.91 2.64
CA THR A 704 -18.99 -36.47 2.88
C THR A 704 -19.19 -35.69 1.60
N VAL A 705 -19.89 -34.55 1.70
CA VAL A 705 -20.11 -33.61 0.59
C VAL A 705 -19.40 -32.30 0.87
N ALA A 706 -18.76 -31.72 -0.14
CA ALA A 706 -18.14 -30.41 -0.08
C ALA A 706 -18.55 -29.56 -1.30
N VAL A 707 -18.70 -28.26 -1.09
CA VAL A 707 -18.81 -27.24 -2.14
C VAL A 707 -17.78 -26.17 -1.79
N THR A 708 -16.94 -25.78 -2.75
CA THR A 708 -16.08 -24.60 -2.61
C THR A 708 -16.94 -23.35 -2.77
N ASP A 709 -16.84 -22.41 -1.83
CA ASP A 709 -17.59 -21.15 -1.83
C ASP A 709 -17.48 -20.42 -3.19
N PRO A 710 -18.59 -20.34 -3.96
CA PRO A 710 -18.55 -19.76 -5.30
C PRO A 710 -18.84 -18.25 -5.27
N LEU A 711 -18.49 -17.58 -6.36
CA LEU A 711 -18.89 -16.20 -6.58
C LEU A 711 -20.20 -16.14 -7.38
N ALA A 712 -21.02 -15.12 -7.13
CA ALA A 712 -22.26 -14.87 -7.85
C ALA A 712 -22.02 -14.93 -9.38
N GLY A 713 -22.86 -15.65 -10.12
CA GLY A 713 -22.73 -15.84 -11.57
C GLY A 713 -21.68 -16.85 -12.05
N THR A 714 -20.86 -17.42 -11.15
CA THR A 714 -20.01 -18.60 -11.47
C THR A 714 -20.79 -19.90 -11.35
N SER A 715 -20.35 -20.94 -12.07
CA SER A 715 -20.85 -22.31 -11.90
C SER A 715 -20.03 -23.06 -10.86
N PHE A 716 -20.69 -23.80 -9.97
CA PHE A 716 -20.06 -24.71 -9.01
C PHE A 716 -20.69 -26.09 -9.06
N ASP A 717 -19.93 -27.12 -8.68
CA ASP A 717 -20.39 -28.50 -8.56
C ASP A 717 -20.01 -29.08 -7.19
N PRO A 718 -20.94 -29.75 -6.49
CA PRO A 718 -20.63 -30.42 -5.23
C PRO A 718 -19.79 -31.67 -5.45
N VAL A 719 -18.78 -31.87 -4.60
CA VAL A 719 -17.92 -33.05 -4.60
C VAL A 719 -18.40 -34.01 -3.51
N ILE A 720 -18.71 -35.24 -3.89
CA ILE A 720 -19.09 -36.35 -2.99
C ILE A 720 -17.93 -37.35 -2.86
N THR A 721 -17.55 -37.65 -1.63
CA THR A 721 -16.63 -38.75 -1.29
C THR A 721 -17.39 -39.80 -0.51
N THR A 722 -17.43 -41.03 -1.02
CA THR A 722 -18.14 -42.16 -0.43
C THR A 722 -17.55 -43.48 -0.91
N ASP A 723 -17.70 -44.53 -0.10
CA ASP A 723 -17.31 -45.92 -0.40
C ASP A 723 -18.42 -46.73 -1.10
N SER A 724 -19.63 -46.17 -1.25
CA SER A 724 -20.76 -46.83 -1.92
C SER A 724 -20.62 -46.86 -3.45
N ASP A 725 -20.99 -48.00 -4.06
CA ASP A 725 -21.16 -48.16 -5.51
C ASP A 725 -22.35 -47.34 -6.07
N GLY A 726 -23.12 -46.69 -5.21
CA GLY A 726 -24.17 -45.72 -5.54
C GLY A 726 -23.67 -44.31 -5.89
N LYS A 727 -22.36 -44.04 -5.80
CA LYS A 727 -21.76 -42.70 -5.95
C LYS A 727 -22.27 -41.90 -7.16
N ASP A 728 -22.28 -42.51 -8.35
CA ASP A 728 -22.67 -41.82 -9.60
C ASP A 728 -24.18 -41.55 -9.72
N LYS A 729 -24.97 -42.03 -8.75
CA LYS A 729 -26.42 -41.80 -8.65
C LYS A 729 -26.77 -40.88 -7.47
N THR A 730 -25.78 -40.19 -6.89
CA THR A 730 -25.99 -39.21 -5.82
C THR A 730 -26.90 -38.09 -6.29
N VAL A 731 -27.97 -37.82 -5.55
CA VAL A 731 -28.84 -36.66 -5.78
C VAL A 731 -28.37 -35.52 -4.88
N PHE A 732 -28.10 -34.37 -5.48
CA PHE A 732 -27.77 -33.13 -4.76
C PHE A 732 -28.98 -32.21 -4.71
N GLU A 733 -29.25 -31.68 -3.52
CA GLU A 733 -30.30 -30.71 -3.26
C GLU A 733 -29.72 -29.55 -2.46
N TYR A 734 -30.33 -28.36 -2.55
CA TYR A 734 -29.88 -27.14 -1.91
C TYR A 734 -31.03 -26.44 -1.17
N ARG A 735 -30.74 -25.76 -0.08
CA ARG A 735 -31.65 -24.79 0.56
C ARG A 735 -30.85 -23.61 1.16
N PRO A 736 -31.46 -22.45 1.41
CA PRO A 736 -30.85 -21.41 2.23
C PRO A 736 -30.48 -21.93 3.63
N ALA A 737 -29.39 -21.43 4.19
CA ALA A 737 -29.02 -21.68 5.58
C ALA A 737 -30.11 -21.17 6.53
N GLY A 738 -30.36 -21.89 7.62
CA GLY A 738 -31.47 -21.60 8.54
C GLY A 738 -32.90 -21.90 8.02
N ALA A 739 -33.10 -22.20 6.73
CA ALA A 739 -34.41 -22.62 6.22
C ALA A 739 -34.79 -24.04 6.73
N ALA A 740 -36.10 -24.32 6.80
CA ALA A 740 -36.61 -25.62 7.21
C ALA A 740 -36.19 -26.75 6.25
N ASP A 741 -36.08 -27.99 6.75
CA ASP A 741 -35.58 -29.13 5.96
C ASP A 741 -36.52 -29.59 4.83
N THR A 742 -37.74 -29.04 4.78
CA THR A 742 -38.69 -29.17 3.66
C THR A 742 -38.42 -28.22 2.50
N ALA A 743 -37.45 -27.30 2.62
CA ALA A 743 -37.14 -26.28 1.62
C ALA A 743 -36.02 -26.68 0.62
N PHE A 744 -35.54 -27.94 0.67
CA PHE A 744 -34.55 -28.45 -0.27
C PHE A 744 -35.13 -28.59 -1.69
N THR A 745 -34.41 -28.09 -2.68
CA THR A 745 -34.73 -28.23 -4.13
C THR A 745 -33.49 -28.74 -4.89
N THR A 746 -33.68 -29.27 -6.11
CA THR A 746 -32.56 -29.65 -6.99
C THR A 746 -31.96 -28.48 -7.76
N ASP A 747 -32.57 -27.29 -7.68
CA ASP A 747 -32.10 -26.10 -8.36
C ASP A 747 -30.87 -25.53 -7.63
N LYS A 748 -29.76 -25.35 -8.35
CA LYS A 748 -28.56 -24.72 -7.77
C LYS A 748 -28.87 -23.27 -7.41
N PRO A 749 -28.58 -22.80 -6.18
CA PRO A 749 -28.76 -21.39 -5.84
C PRO A 749 -27.82 -20.51 -6.67
N THR A 750 -28.33 -19.36 -7.09
CA THR A 750 -27.61 -18.35 -7.89
C THR A 750 -27.54 -16.98 -7.21
N GLU A 751 -28.36 -16.75 -6.18
CA GLU A 751 -28.36 -15.54 -5.36
C GLU A 751 -27.24 -15.60 -4.32
N VAL A 752 -26.81 -14.43 -3.83
CA VAL A 752 -25.82 -14.35 -2.74
C VAL A 752 -26.45 -14.74 -1.40
N GLY A 753 -25.70 -15.47 -0.59
CA GLY A 753 -26.18 -15.96 0.70
C GLY A 753 -25.46 -17.21 1.16
N SER A 754 -25.80 -17.67 2.37
CA SER A 754 -25.36 -18.97 2.88
C SER A 754 -26.39 -20.05 2.54
N TYR A 755 -25.93 -21.21 2.11
CA TYR A 755 -26.75 -22.33 1.67
C TYR A 755 -26.24 -23.64 2.27
N VAL A 756 -27.14 -24.62 2.37
CA VAL A 756 -26.82 -26.00 2.74
C VAL A 756 -27.00 -26.86 1.49
N VAL A 757 -25.96 -27.62 1.13
CA VAL A 757 -26.07 -28.73 0.16
C VAL A 757 -26.37 -30.02 0.91
N ARG A 758 -27.28 -30.83 0.37
CA ARG A 758 -27.60 -32.20 0.82
C ARG A 758 -27.27 -33.17 -0.30
N ALA A 759 -26.37 -34.10 -0.03
CA ALA A 759 -26.07 -35.22 -0.93
C ALA A 759 -26.76 -36.48 -0.41
N THR A 760 -27.64 -37.05 -1.23
CA THR A 760 -28.30 -38.34 -0.97
C THR A 760 -27.69 -39.41 -1.87
N VAL A 761 -26.89 -40.32 -1.29
CA VAL A 761 -26.40 -41.50 -1.98
C VAL A 761 -27.46 -42.61 -1.84
N PRO A 762 -28.01 -43.14 -2.94
CA PRO A 762 -29.10 -44.12 -2.87
C PRO A 762 -28.64 -45.49 -2.36
N GLU A 763 -29.57 -46.25 -1.79
CA GLU A 763 -29.34 -47.68 -1.50
C GLU A 763 -29.10 -48.46 -2.79
N THR A 764 -28.13 -49.38 -2.77
CA THR A 764 -27.81 -50.28 -3.88
C THR A 764 -28.08 -51.73 -3.52
N ALA A 765 -27.65 -52.67 -4.35
CA ALA A 765 -27.71 -54.08 -4.00
C ALA A 765 -26.72 -54.46 -2.87
N VAL A 766 -25.68 -53.65 -2.66
CA VAL A 766 -24.55 -53.95 -1.76
C VAL A 766 -24.50 -52.99 -0.56
N TYR A 767 -24.84 -51.71 -0.75
CA TYR A 767 -24.67 -50.63 0.23
C TYR A 767 -26.00 -49.97 0.62
N GLY A 768 -26.11 -49.51 1.87
CA GLY A 768 -27.28 -48.77 2.38
C GLY A 768 -27.45 -47.38 1.77
N LYS A 769 -28.61 -46.75 2.01
CA LYS A 769 -28.81 -45.31 1.72
C LYS A 769 -28.09 -44.47 2.78
N VAL A 770 -27.41 -43.40 2.36
CA VAL A 770 -26.87 -42.38 3.27
C VAL A 770 -27.21 -40.97 2.79
N VAL A 771 -27.28 -40.03 3.73
CA VAL A 771 -27.47 -38.60 3.47
C VAL A 771 -26.39 -37.85 4.26
N CYS A 772 -25.70 -36.93 3.61
CA CYS A 772 -24.77 -36.01 4.26
C CYS A 772 -25.03 -34.57 3.79
N THR A 773 -24.68 -33.60 4.62
CA THR A 773 -24.90 -32.17 4.38
C THR A 773 -23.65 -31.36 4.63
N SER A 774 -23.50 -30.24 3.94
CA SER A 774 -22.46 -29.24 4.21
C SER A 774 -22.98 -27.85 3.91
N GLU A 775 -22.44 -26.83 4.58
CA GLU A 775 -22.78 -25.43 4.34
C GLU A 775 -21.73 -24.78 3.43
N PHE A 776 -22.17 -23.85 2.58
CA PHE A 776 -21.31 -23.05 1.70
C PHE A 776 -21.94 -21.67 1.48
N LYS A 777 -21.16 -20.70 1.00
CA LYS A 777 -21.58 -19.31 0.83
C LYS A 777 -21.33 -18.80 -0.57
N ILE A 778 -22.38 -18.30 -1.22
CA ILE A 778 -22.28 -17.53 -2.46
C ILE A 778 -22.03 -16.06 -2.12
N SER A 779 -20.91 -15.51 -2.57
CA SER A 779 -20.51 -14.11 -2.32
C SER A 779 -20.39 -13.31 -3.62
N TYR A 780 -20.44 -11.97 -3.54
CA TYR A 780 -20.08 -11.13 -4.68
C TYR A 780 -18.57 -11.14 -4.92
N LEU A 781 -18.16 -10.99 -6.18
CA LEU A 781 -16.81 -10.60 -6.52
C LEU A 781 -16.53 -9.19 -5.99
N ALA A 782 -15.36 -8.97 -5.39
CA ALA A 782 -14.91 -7.63 -5.02
C ALA A 782 -14.76 -6.75 -6.28
N ALA A 783 -15.23 -5.51 -6.21
CA ALA A 783 -15.00 -4.56 -7.29
C ALA A 783 -13.49 -4.28 -7.43
N PRO A 784 -12.94 -4.15 -8.65
CA PRO A 784 -11.58 -3.68 -8.84
C PRO A 784 -11.49 -2.18 -8.50
N ASP A 785 -10.31 -1.73 -8.03
CA ASP A 785 -10.06 -0.34 -7.59
C ASP A 785 -10.48 0.72 -8.62
N LYS A 786 -10.38 0.37 -9.92
CA LYS A 786 -10.97 1.13 -11.02
C LYS A 786 -12.05 0.31 -11.72
N ALA A 787 -13.31 0.57 -11.38
CA ALA A 787 -14.45 -0.20 -11.87
C ALA A 787 -14.81 0.04 -13.35
N TYR A 788 -14.47 1.20 -13.90
CA TYR A 788 -14.72 1.56 -15.30
C TYR A 788 -13.84 2.74 -15.73
N ASP A 789 -13.66 2.87 -17.04
CA ASP A 789 -13.14 4.08 -17.70
C ASP A 789 -14.31 4.86 -18.32
N MET A 790 -14.23 6.19 -18.33
CA MET A 790 -15.14 7.03 -19.13
C MET A 790 -14.55 7.23 -20.51
N ALA A 791 -15.33 6.93 -21.56
CA ALA A 791 -14.93 7.08 -22.95
C ALA A 791 -15.91 8.00 -23.69
N GLY A 792 -15.38 9.04 -24.32
CA GLY A 792 -16.14 10.03 -25.10
C GLY A 792 -15.17 11.03 -25.74
N THR A 793 -15.69 11.99 -26.51
CA THR A 793 -14.89 13.11 -27.01
C THR A 793 -14.63 14.08 -25.88
N ALA A 794 -13.39 14.18 -25.42
CA ALA A 794 -12.99 15.15 -24.42
C ALA A 794 -13.13 16.58 -24.98
N GLY A 795 -13.82 17.42 -24.23
CA GLY A 795 -13.84 18.88 -24.40
C GLY A 795 -12.88 19.57 -23.43
N ASP A 796 -13.04 20.88 -23.31
CA ASP A 796 -12.34 21.70 -22.33
C ASP A 796 -12.99 21.57 -20.91
N ASN A 797 -12.28 22.01 -19.86
CA ASN A 797 -12.78 22.12 -18.47
C ASN A 797 -13.45 20.87 -17.85
N ASP A 798 -12.97 19.67 -18.19
CA ASP A 798 -13.49 18.35 -17.79
C ASP A 798 -14.90 18.00 -18.34
N PHE A 799 -15.33 18.66 -19.41
CA PHE A 799 -16.55 18.28 -20.13
C PHE A 799 -16.28 17.26 -21.24
N PHE A 800 -17.33 16.54 -21.63
CA PHE A 800 -17.38 15.76 -22.86
C PHE A 800 -18.32 16.42 -23.86
N THR A 801 -17.88 16.55 -25.11
CA THR A 801 -18.65 17.11 -26.24
C THR A 801 -19.45 16.06 -27.02
N SER A 802 -19.53 14.83 -26.48
CA SER A 802 -20.29 13.72 -27.03
C SER A 802 -21.03 12.95 -25.94
N ASP A 803 -21.81 11.93 -26.33
CA ASP A 803 -22.18 10.88 -25.37
C ASP A 803 -20.93 10.25 -24.74
N VAL A 804 -21.08 9.83 -23.48
CA VAL A 804 -20.06 9.13 -22.70
C VAL A 804 -20.48 7.68 -22.53
N GLU A 805 -19.57 6.75 -22.78
CA GLU A 805 -19.71 5.35 -22.41
C GLU A 805 -18.86 5.02 -21.18
N LEU A 806 -19.41 4.22 -20.26
CA LEU A 806 -18.66 3.58 -19.20
C LEU A 806 -18.11 2.25 -19.73
N LYS A 807 -16.79 2.17 -19.89
CA LYS A 807 -16.09 1.01 -20.43
C LYS A 807 -15.58 0.12 -19.30
N ALA A 808 -15.75 -1.19 -19.43
CA ALA A 808 -15.22 -2.15 -18.46
C ALA A 808 -13.67 -2.20 -18.50
N PRO A 809 -13.01 -2.44 -17.36
CA PRO A 809 -11.57 -2.70 -17.31
C PRO A 809 -11.22 -4.05 -17.96
N ASP A 810 -9.95 -4.25 -18.33
CA ASP A 810 -9.48 -5.48 -18.96
C ASP A 810 -9.78 -6.72 -18.10
N GLY A 811 -10.30 -7.78 -18.74
CA GLY A 811 -10.78 -8.98 -18.05
C GLY A 811 -12.21 -8.88 -17.49
N TYR A 812 -12.91 -7.77 -17.73
CA TYR A 812 -14.30 -7.58 -17.31
C TYR A 812 -15.22 -7.15 -18.46
N THR A 813 -16.52 -7.28 -18.20
CA THR A 813 -17.62 -6.72 -18.98
C THR A 813 -18.58 -6.01 -18.01
N ILE A 814 -19.30 -5.00 -18.48
CA ILE A 814 -20.10 -4.07 -17.67
C ILE A 814 -21.58 -4.12 -18.06
N SER A 815 -22.46 -3.96 -17.08
CA SER A 815 -23.92 -3.86 -17.26
C SER A 815 -24.51 -2.79 -16.34
N THR A 816 -25.63 -2.19 -16.78
CA THR A 816 -26.43 -1.24 -15.98
C THR A 816 -27.41 -1.94 -15.02
N SER A 817 -27.48 -3.28 -15.04
CA SER A 817 -28.37 -4.07 -14.18
C SER A 817 -27.74 -5.39 -13.75
N PHE A 818 -28.07 -5.84 -12.53
CA PHE A 818 -27.64 -7.14 -12.02
C PHE A 818 -28.27 -8.26 -12.85
N ASN A 819 -27.46 -9.23 -13.31
CA ASN A 819 -27.88 -10.26 -14.28
C ASN A 819 -28.43 -9.69 -15.61
N GLY A 820 -28.09 -8.44 -15.96
CA GLY A 820 -28.39 -7.84 -17.25
C GLY A 820 -27.52 -8.38 -18.38
N GLU A 821 -27.57 -7.69 -19.54
CA GLU A 821 -26.63 -7.95 -20.62
C GLU A 821 -25.29 -7.25 -20.31
N TYR A 822 -24.21 -8.03 -20.22
CA TYR A 822 -22.86 -7.53 -19.94
C TYR A 822 -22.10 -7.34 -21.26
N ARG A 823 -21.57 -6.12 -21.46
CA ARG A 823 -20.95 -5.65 -22.71
C ARG A 823 -19.54 -5.09 -22.43
N ALA A 824 -18.78 -4.72 -23.47
CA ALA A 824 -17.48 -4.06 -23.27
C ALA A 824 -17.64 -2.63 -22.70
N SER A 825 -18.74 -1.97 -23.04
CA SER A 825 -19.14 -0.66 -22.55
C SER A 825 -20.67 -0.56 -22.43
N VAL A 826 -21.15 0.40 -21.64
CA VAL A 826 -22.55 0.83 -21.58
C VAL A 826 -22.65 2.37 -21.65
N PRO A 827 -23.70 2.94 -22.27
CA PRO A 827 -23.88 4.38 -22.28
C PRO A 827 -24.15 4.91 -20.87
N TYR A 828 -23.54 6.04 -20.53
CA TYR A 828 -23.88 6.82 -19.33
C TYR A 828 -25.18 7.60 -19.56
N THR A 829 -26.01 7.69 -18.51
CA THR A 829 -27.16 8.61 -18.43
C THR A 829 -27.22 9.17 -17.02
N ASP A 830 -27.75 10.39 -16.82
CA ASP A 830 -27.79 11.01 -15.48
C ASP A 830 -28.67 10.25 -14.46
N THR A 831 -29.57 9.42 -14.96
CA THR A 831 -30.39 8.49 -14.17
C THR A 831 -29.66 7.21 -13.77
N LEU A 832 -28.49 6.93 -14.34
CA LEU A 832 -27.66 5.78 -13.98
C LEU A 832 -26.91 6.09 -12.68
N ASN A 833 -27.12 5.24 -11.67
CA ASN A 833 -26.55 5.43 -10.32
C ASN A 833 -25.50 4.39 -9.97
N ALA A 834 -25.54 3.22 -10.62
CA ALA A 834 -24.63 2.13 -10.38
C ALA A 834 -24.48 1.25 -11.62
N VAL A 835 -23.36 0.53 -11.68
CA VAL A 835 -23.05 -0.49 -12.68
C VAL A 835 -22.67 -1.80 -11.99
N TYR A 836 -22.64 -2.88 -12.77
CA TYR A 836 -22.25 -4.21 -12.32
C TYR A 836 -21.19 -4.74 -13.28
N LEU A 837 -20.16 -5.40 -12.74
CA LEU A 837 -19.12 -6.02 -13.55
C LEU A 837 -19.28 -7.54 -13.55
N LYS A 838 -18.92 -8.15 -14.68
CA LYS A 838 -18.78 -9.58 -14.88
C LYS A 838 -17.37 -9.90 -15.37
N ARG A 839 -16.62 -10.66 -14.57
CA ARG A 839 -15.28 -11.14 -14.92
C ARG A 839 -15.36 -12.16 -16.06
N THR A 840 -14.53 -11.99 -17.08
CA THR A 840 -14.63 -12.79 -18.32
C THR A 840 -14.06 -14.21 -18.21
N SER A 841 -13.20 -14.47 -17.21
CA SER A 841 -12.55 -15.78 -17.02
C SER A 841 -13.49 -16.87 -16.50
N ASP A 842 -14.44 -16.51 -15.63
CA ASP A 842 -15.29 -17.44 -14.87
C ASP A 842 -16.76 -16.99 -14.75
N GLY A 843 -17.07 -15.77 -15.17
CA GLY A 843 -18.41 -15.20 -15.11
C GLY A 843 -18.79 -14.58 -13.76
N ALA A 844 -17.85 -14.44 -12.83
CA ALA A 844 -18.09 -13.90 -11.50
C ALA A 844 -18.59 -12.44 -11.54
N LEU A 845 -19.61 -12.14 -10.73
CA LEU A 845 -20.35 -10.88 -10.69
C LEU A 845 -20.04 -10.08 -9.43
N THR A 846 -19.85 -8.77 -9.59
CA THR A 846 -19.79 -7.83 -8.46
C THR A 846 -21.19 -7.53 -7.92
N SER A 847 -21.24 -6.94 -6.72
CA SER A 847 -22.40 -6.15 -6.29
C SER A 847 -22.60 -4.92 -7.19
N ALA A 848 -23.63 -4.13 -6.91
CA ALA A 848 -23.74 -2.78 -7.45
C ALA A 848 -22.49 -1.95 -7.08
N ILE A 849 -21.91 -1.28 -8.07
CA ILE A 849 -20.80 -0.34 -7.91
C ILE A 849 -21.36 1.05 -8.20
N ALA A 850 -21.30 1.95 -7.21
CA ALA A 850 -21.83 3.29 -7.33
C ALA A 850 -21.05 4.13 -8.35
N ILE A 851 -21.75 5.01 -9.08
CA ILE A 851 -21.14 6.04 -9.92
C ILE A 851 -20.97 7.30 -9.08
N GLU A 852 -19.83 7.42 -8.40
CA GLU A 852 -19.53 8.53 -7.49
C GLU A 852 -19.10 9.80 -8.25
N ILE A 853 -18.26 9.64 -9.26
CA ILE A 853 -17.86 10.72 -10.18
C ILE A 853 -18.76 10.64 -11.42
N ARG A 854 -19.49 11.72 -11.70
CA ARG A 854 -20.35 11.86 -12.89
C ARG A 854 -19.64 12.71 -13.95
N PRO A 855 -19.63 12.31 -15.23
CA PRO A 855 -19.07 13.13 -16.29
C PRO A 855 -19.90 14.41 -16.46
N LYS A 856 -19.23 15.55 -16.69
CA LYS A 856 -19.90 16.75 -17.23
C LYS A 856 -20.05 16.53 -18.74
N ILE A 857 -21.24 16.77 -19.28
CA ILE A 857 -21.51 16.55 -20.71
C ILE A 857 -22.21 17.79 -21.25
N ASP A 858 -21.64 18.38 -22.31
CA ASP A 858 -22.28 19.43 -23.08
C ASP A 858 -21.93 19.30 -24.57
N LYS A 859 -22.94 19.05 -25.39
CA LYS A 859 -22.84 18.75 -26.81
C LYS A 859 -23.42 19.84 -27.69
N GLU A 860 -24.14 20.78 -27.10
CA GLU A 860 -24.76 21.86 -27.86
C GLU A 860 -23.69 22.94 -28.13
N MET A 861 -23.88 23.72 -29.19
CA MET A 861 -22.97 24.82 -29.53
C MET A 861 -23.65 26.15 -29.20
N PRO A 862 -22.91 27.17 -28.73
CA PRO A 862 -23.49 28.45 -28.36
C PRO A 862 -24.36 29.06 -29.46
N SER A 863 -25.64 29.31 -29.18
CA SER A 863 -26.59 29.77 -30.20
C SER A 863 -26.48 31.28 -30.41
N ILE A 864 -26.08 31.72 -31.61
CA ILE A 864 -25.96 33.14 -31.97
C ILE A 864 -27.20 33.60 -32.74
N THR A 865 -27.94 34.55 -32.18
CA THR A 865 -29.26 34.98 -32.67
C THR A 865 -29.41 36.50 -32.72
N ASP A 866 -30.34 36.99 -33.53
CA ASP A 866 -30.86 38.35 -33.51
C ASP A 866 -32.40 38.33 -33.32
N PRO A 867 -33.09 39.49 -33.24
CA PRO A 867 -34.55 39.54 -33.09
C PRO A 867 -35.36 38.87 -34.23
N ALA A 868 -34.73 38.46 -35.33
CA ALA A 868 -35.36 37.73 -36.43
C ALA A 868 -35.06 36.22 -36.40
N GLY A 869 -34.17 35.74 -35.52
CA GLY A 869 -33.84 34.32 -35.34
C GLY A 869 -32.33 34.05 -35.39
N SER A 870 -31.93 32.85 -35.82
CA SER A 870 -30.52 32.49 -35.97
C SER A 870 -29.82 33.35 -37.02
N LEU A 871 -28.64 33.89 -36.68
CA LEU A 871 -27.82 34.65 -37.62
C LEU A 871 -27.11 33.70 -38.58
N THR A 872 -27.14 34.04 -39.87
CA THR A 872 -26.44 33.28 -40.92
C THR A 872 -25.09 33.92 -41.22
N ASP A 873 -24.06 33.09 -41.32
CA ASP A 873 -22.71 33.50 -41.69
C ASP A 873 -22.66 34.15 -43.08
N GLY A 874 -21.85 35.19 -43.23
CA GLY A 874 -21.77 36.04 -44.42
C GLY A 874 -23.01 36.92 -44.68
N SER A 875 -24.00 36.96 -43.78
CA SER A 875 -25.23 37.74 -44.03
C SER A 875 -25.00 39.25 -43.97
N VAL A 876 -25.70 39.96 -44.87
CA VAL A 876 -25.69 41.42 -44.97
C VAL A 876 -27.02 41.97 -44.44
N LYS A 877 -26.97 42.92 -43.49
CA LYS A 877 -28.18 43.54 -42.91
C LYS A 877 -28.09 45.07 -42.95
N TYR A 878 -29.17 45.71 -43.39
CA TYR A 878 -29.33 47.16 -43.39
C TYR A 878 -30.09 47.58 -42.13
N VAL A 879 -29.37 48.09 -41.14
CA VAL A 879 -29.87 48.37 -39.78
C VAL A 879 -29.09 49.52 -39.15
N LYS A 880 -29.73 50.28 -38.27
CA LYS A 880 -29.03 51.30 -37.46
C LYS A 880 -28.21 50.63 -36.35
N ASP A 881 -28.86 49.74 -35.61
CA ASP A 881 -28.31 48.99 -34.48
C ASP A 881 -28.89 47.57 -34.53
N LEU A 882 -28.07 46.55 -34.26
CA LEU A 882 -28.47 45.14 -34.21
C LEU A 882 -28.16 44.57 -32.82
N ALA A 883 -29.18 44.18 -32.08
CA ALA A 883 -28.98 43.35 -30.89
C ALA A 883 -28.64 41.91 -31.33
N VAL A 884 -27.57 41.36 -30.79
CA VAL A 884 -27.15 39.96 -30.96
C VAL A 884 -27.19 39.30 -29.60
N THR A 885 -27.93 38.20 -29.48
CA THR A 885 -28.00 37.40 -28.26
C THR A 885 -27.27 36.08 -28.48
N VAL A 886 -26.39 35.74 -27.54
CA VAL A 886 -25.73 34.43 -27.47
C VAL A 886 -26.40 33.63 -26.36
N SER A 887 -26.90 32.43 -26.64
CA SER A 887 -27.56 31.58 -25.65
C SER A 887 -26.88 30.23 -25.57
N ASP A 888 -26.42 29.89 -24.36
CA ASP A 888 -25.82 28.62 -24.01
C ASP A 888 -25.92 28.45 -22.48
N ASP A 889 -26.18 27.23 -22.00
CA ASP A 889 -26.32 26.96 -20.56
C ASP A 889 -24.95 26.93 -19.84
N ASN A 890 -23.86 26.70 -20.59
CA ASN A 890 -22.48 26.65 -20.09
C ASN A 890 -21.56 27.68 -20.80
N LEU A 891 -22.08 28.83 -21.23
CA LEU A 891 -21.29 29.87 -21.93
C LEU A 891 -20.03 30.27 -21.13
N LEU A 892 -18.84 30.19 -21.74
CA LEU A 892 -17.57 30.57 -21.13
C LEU A 892 -17.08 31.93 -21.59
N SER A 893 -17.17 32.22 -22.88
CA SER A 893 -16.67 33.48 -23.44
C SER A 893 -17.42 33.91 -24.71
N LEU A 894 -17.45 35.22 -24.92
CA LEU A 894 -17.95 35.87 -26.13
C LEU A 894 -16.95 36.93 -26.57
N THR A 895 -16.57 36.93 -27.85
CA THR A 895 -15.71 37.94 -28.44
C THR A 895 -16.35 38.56 -29.69
N ILE A 896 -16.12 39.86 -29.88
CA ILE A 896 -16.56 40.64 -31.04
C ILE A 896 -15.34 41.28 -31.68
N ASN A 897 -15.04 40.94 -32.93
CA ASN A 897 -13.84 41.36 -33.65
C ASN A 897 -12.52 41.10 -32.87
N GLY A 898 -12.49 40.03 -32.07
CA GLY A 898 -11.35 39.65 -31.22
C GLY A 898 -11.28 40.34 -29.86
N VAL A 899 -12.21 41.23 -29.52
CA VAL A 899 -12.31 41.87 -28.20
C VAL A 899 -13.28 41.08 -27.32
N SER A 900 -12.89 40.78 -26.08
CA SER A 900 -13.75 40.06 -25.12
C SER A 900 -14.92 40.91 -24.64
N VAL A 901 -16.08 40.27 -24.46
CA VAL A 901 -17.27 40.86 -23.87
C VAL A 901 -17.34 40.46 -22.39
N ASP A 902 -17.56 41.44 -21.52
CA ASP A 902 -17.81 41.22 -20.10
C ASP A 902 -19.25 40.69 -19.90
N LEU A 903 -19.35 39.37 -19.67
CA LEU A 903 -20.63 38.67 -19.49
C LEU A 903 -21.30 38.99 -18.14
N GLU A 904 -20.58 39.49 -17.13
CA GLU A 904 -21.19 39.88 -15.85
C GLU A 904 -21.93 41.22 -15.96
N ASN A 905 -21.34 42.19 -16.66
CA ASN A 905 -21.89 43.55 -16.76
C ASN A 905 -22.75 43.81 -18.02
N ALA A 906 -22.40 43.22 -19.17
CA ALA A 906 -23.18 43.35 -20.40
C ALA A 906 -24.23 42.24 -20.57
N GLY A 907 -24.08 41.13 -19.84
CA GLY A 907 -24.88 39.92 -20.05
C GLY A 907 -24.55 39.25 -21.38
N ASN A 908 -25.48 38.44 -21.87
CA ASN A 908 -25.34 37.65 -23.10
C ASN A 908 -25.90 38.34 -24.36
N VAL A 909 -26.16 39.65 -24.30
CA VAL A 909 -26.73 40.46 -25.39
C VAL A 909 -25.82 41.62 -25.73
N VAL A 910 -25.41 41.74 -27.00
CA VAL A 910 -24.49 42.79 -27.48
C VAL A 910 -25.14 43.56 -28.63
N THR A 911 -25.14 44.89 -28.52
CA THR A 911 -25.63 45.76 -29.61
C THR A 911 -24.49 46.14 -30.56
N LEU A 912 -24.60 45.75 -31.82
CA LEU A 912 -23.65 46.04 -32.90
C LEU A 912 -24.19 47.17 -33.78
N SER A 913 -23.33 48.13 -34.15
CA SER A 913 -23.73 49.26 -35.00
C SER A 913 -22.72 49.49 -36.12
N PRO A 914 -23.13 49.59 -37.40
CA PRO A 914 -22.26 50.02 -38.50
C PRO A 914 -21.95 51.52 -38.48
N GLY A 915 -22.56 52.29 -37.56
CA GLY A 915 -22.55 53.74 -37.62
C GLY A 915 -23.20 54.24 -38.91
N ASN A 916 -22.50 55.11 -39.63
CA ASN A 916 -23.00 55.70 -40.87
C ASN A 916 -22.59 54.96 -42.15
N GLY A 917 -21.80 53.88 -42.05
CA GLY A 917 -21.17 53.22 -43.20
C GLY A 917 -21.44 51.72 -43.29
N ILE A 918 -20.39 50.97 -43.64
CA ILE A 918 -20.37 49.50 -43.75
C ILE A 918 -19.36 48.99 -42.73
N LYS A 919 -19.73 47.97 -41.95
CA LYS A 919 -18.83 47.36 -40.96
C LYS A 919 -19.04 45.86 -40.84
N VAL A 920 -17.93 45.12 -40.85
CA VAL A 920 -17.90 43.67 -40.63
C VAL A 920 -17.76 43.39 -39.13
N PHE A 921 -18.52 42.41 -38.65
CA PHE A 921 -18.48 41.91 -37.28
C PHE A 921 -18.27 40.41 -37.27
N LYS A 922 -17.14 39.98 -36.72
CA LYS A 922 -16.82 38.59 -36.38
C LYS A 922 -17.26 38.34 -34.94
N ILE A 923 -18.28 37.52 -34.78
CA ILE A 923 -18.81 37.10 -33.49
C ILE A 923 -18.29 35.67 -33.24
N LEU A 924 -17.60 35.44 -32.13
CA LEU A 924 -17.15 34.12 -31.71
C LEU A 924 -17.58 33.88 -30.26
N ALA A 925 -18.41 32.87 -30.06
CA ALA A 925 -18.84 32.37 -28.77
C ALA A 925 -18.23 30.99 -28.51
N VAL A 926 -17.81 30.74 -27.26
CA VAL A 926 -17.23 29.47 -26.79
C VAL A 926 -17.85 29.11 -25.44
N ASP A 927 -18.30 27.88 -25.27
CA ASP A 927 -18.81 27.35 -23.99
C ASP A 927 -17.67 26.77 -23.12
N GLN A 928 -18.03 26.23 -21.94
CA GLN A 928 -17.07 25.58 -21.03
C GLN A 928 -16.55 24.24 -21.56
N ALA A 929 -17.28 23.56 -22.44
CA ALA A 929 -16.85 22.31 -23.07
C ALA A 929 -15.96 22.52 -24.30
N GLY A 930 -15.79 23.77 -24.74
CA GLY A 930 -15.00 24.15 -25.89
C GLY A 930 -15.74 24.05 -27.22
N ASN A 931 -17.07 23.86 -27.26
CA ASN A 931 -17.81 24.00 -28.52
C ASN A 931 -17.84 25.48 -28.93
N LYS A 932 -17.83 25.74 -30.23
CA LYS A 932 -17.59 27.08 -30.79
C LYS A 932 -18.61 27.40 -31.87
N SER A 933 -19.22 28.57 -31.73
CA SER A 933 -20.04 29.17 -32.78
C SER A 933 -19.38 30.45 -33.24
N ALA A 934 -19.09 30.52 -34.53
CA ALA A 934 -18.52 31.69 -35.19
C ALA A 934 -19.46 32.15 -36.31
N VAL A 935 -19.74 33.45 -36.36
CA VAL A 935 -20.54 34.07 -37.42
C VAL A 935 -19.90 35.40 -37.79
N GLU A 936 -19.59 35.58 -39.07
CA GLU A 936 -19.23 36.87 -39.65
C GLU A 936 -20.47 37.50 -40.30
N ILE A 937 -20.82 38.73 -39.94
CA ILE A 937 -21.91 39.49 -40.56
C ILE A 937 -21.44 40.87 -41.01
N THR A 938 -22.02 41.35 -42.11
CA THR A 938 -21.81 42.73 -42.58
C THR A 938 -23.03 43.57 -42.23
N LEU A 939 -22.85 44.56 -41.37
CA LEU A 939 -23.87 45.56 -41.10
C LEU A 939 -23.63 46.78 -42.02
N MET A 940 -24.71 47.28 -42.60
CA MET A 940 -24.74 48.49 -43.42
C MET A 940 -25.74 49.46 -42.81
N ALA A 941 -25.41 50.75 -42.76
CA ALA A 941 -26.35 51.77 -42.33
C ALA A 941 -27.62 51.76 -43.20
N GLU A 942 -28.79 51.98 -42.59
CA GLU A 942 -30.10 51.79 -43.25
C GLU A 942 -30.25 52.57 -44.57
N TRP A 943 -29.67 53.77 -44.61
CA TRP A 943 -29.74 54.68 -45.75
C TRP A 943 -29.05 54.13 -47.02
N LEU A 944 -28.06 53.22 -46.88
CA LEU A 944 -27.38 52.55 -47.99
C LEU A 944 -28.29 51.61 -48.78
N LYS A 945 -29.42 51.17 -48.21
CA LYS A 945 -30.37 50.26 -48.86
C LYS A 945 -31.03 50.89 -50.08
N ASP A 946 -31.50 52.12 -49.91
CA ASP A 946 -32.13 52.94 -50.96
C ASP A 946 -31.14 53.95 -51.57
N LYS A 947 -29.91 53.99 -51.02
CA LYS A 947 -28.82 54.95 -51.30
C LYS A 947 -29.26 56.41 -51.20
N ILE A 948 -30.23 56.74 -50.36
CA ILE A 948 -30.69 58.12 -50.14
C ILE A 948 -29.83 58.75 -49.06
N ILE A 949 -29.15 59.85 -49.37
CA ILE A 949 -28.27 60.55 -48.42
C ILE A 949 -29.10 61.23 -47.32
N PRO A 950 -28.88 60.90 -46.03
CA PRO A 950 -29.43 61.67 -44.91
C PRO A 950 -28.67 62.99 -44.73
N ALA A 951 -29.36 64.01 -44.23
CA ALA A 951 -28.77 65.33 -44.00
C ALA A 951 -27.93 65.39 -42.71
N ASP A 952 -26.92 66.25 -42.73
CA ASP A 952 -26.13 66.71 -41.58
C ASP A 952 -25.40 65.59 -40.82
N LEU A 953 -25.15 64.46 -41.49
CA LEU A 953 -24.32 63.35 -41.02
C LEU A 953 -23.05 63.26 -41.86
N LEU A 954 -21.93 62.91 -41.22
CA LEU A 954 -20.69 62.53 -41.88
C LEU A 954 -20.84 61.10 -42.41
N LEU A 955 -20.76 60.92 -43.72
CA LEU A 955 -21.02 59.64 -44.41
C LEU A 955 -19.79 59.20 -45.22
N PRO A 956 -19.32 57.95 -45.06
CA PRO A 956 -18.33 57.38 -45.96
C PRO A 956 -19.00 57.02 -47.29
N LEU A 957 -18.60 57.69 -48.36
CA LEU A 957 -19.07 57.45 -49.73
C LEU A 957 -17.94 56.86 -50.58
N GLU A 958 -18.29 55.97 -51.51
CA GLU A 958 -17.35 55.30 -52.41
C GLU A 958 -17.34 55.93 -53.81
N ALA A 959 -16.16 56.09 -54.39
CA ALA A 959 -15.98 56.64 -55.74
C ALA A 959 -16.69 55.79 -56.80
N GLY A 960 -17.44 56.46 -57.69
CA GLY A 960 -18.17 55.81 -58.78
C GLY A 960 -19.47 55.09 -58.37
N GLU A 961 -19.80 55.03 -57.08
CA GLU A 961 -21.11 54.57 -56.61
C GLU A 961 -22.17 55.68 -56.69
N GLY A 962 -23.39 55.30 -57.08
CA GLY A 962 -24.50 56.23 -57.31
C GLY A 962 -25.40 56.37 -56.09
N TYR A 963 -25.47 57.57 -55.53
CA TYR A 963 -26.29 57.94 -54.37
C TYR A 963 -27.38 58.94 -54.76
N ASN A 964 -28.42 59.11 -53.95
CA ASN A 964 -29.58 59.97 -54.24
C ASN A 964 -29.73 61.06 -53.18
N LEU A 965 -29.87 62.32 -53.60
CA LEU A 965 -30.30 63.41 -52.71
C LEU A 965 -31.83 63.45 -52.66
N SER A 966 -32.43 63.54 -51.47
CA SER A 966 -33.88 63.77 -51.35
C SER A 966 -34.25 65.19 -51.82
N GLY A 967 -35.53 65.46 -52.10
CA GLY A 967 -35.96 66.72 -52.71
C GLY A 967 -35.60 67.97 -51.86
N GLY A 968 -35.03 68.99 -52.50
CA GLY A 968 -34.55 70.21 -51.84
C GLY A 968 -33.36 70.83 -52.58
N LYS A 969 -32.56 71.62 -51.86
CA LYS A 969 -31.22 72.07 -52.28
C LYS A 969 -30.21 71.66 -51.22
N TRP A 970 -29.00 71.35 -51.65
CA TRP A 970 -27.98 70.72 -50.82
C TRP A 970 -26.61 71.33 -51.07
N THR A 971 -25.79 71.41 -50.01
CA THR A 971 -24.35 71.68 -50.08
C THR A 971 -23.59 70.47 -49.58
N VAL A 972 -22.35 70.27 -50.05
CA VAL A 972 -21.47 69.18 -49.60
C VAL A 972 -20.18 69.74 -48.98
N THR A 973 -19.78 69.10 -47.89
CA THR A 973 -18.52 69.35 -47.20
C THR A 973 -17.73 68.04 -47.18
N GLY A 974 -16.60 67.99 -47.86
CA GLY A 974 -15.70 66.84 -47.87
C GLY A 974 -14.38 67.13 -47.15
N VAL A 975 -13.43 66.20 -47.26
CA VAL A 975 -12.09 66.29 -46.63
C VAL A 975 -11.31 67.56 -47.00
N ASN A 976 -11.63 68.18 -48.15
CA ASN A 976 -11.01 69.42 -48.65
C ASN A 976 -11.81 70.71 -48.34
N GLY A 977 -12.88 70.62 -47.54
CA GLY A 977 -13.78 71.74 -47.20
C GLY A 977 -15.11 71.72 -47.96
N GLU A 978 -15.88 72.82 -47.83
CA GLU A 978 -17.10 73.07 -48.61
C GLU A 978 -16.73 73.33 -50.08
N ASP A 979 -17.44 72.69 -51.01
CA ASP A 979 -17.17 72.87 -52.45
C ASP A 979 -17.87 74.12 -53.06
N GLY A 980 -18.69 74.81 -52.26
CA GLY A 980 -19.45 76.01 -52.64
C GLY A 980 -20.58 75.78 -53.65
N THR A 981 -20.87 74.53 -54.03
CA THR A 981 -21.85 74.17 -55.05
C THR A 981 -23.19 73.78 -54.44
N VAL A 982 -24.28 74.28 -55.02
CA VAL A 982 -25.64 73.95 -54.59
C VAL A 982 -26.26 72.91 -55.52
N TYR A 983 -26.42 71.70 -55.00
CA TYR A 983 -27.00 70.55 -55.68
C TYR A 983 -28.52 70.54 -55.53
N ASN A 984 -29.25 70.32 -56.62
CA ASN A 984 -30.70 70.12 -56.55
C ASN A 984 -30.99 68.67 -56.15
N GLY A 985 -31.96 68.47 -55.27
CA GLY A 985 -32.44 67.15 -54.88
C GLY A 985 -33.26 66.44 -55.96
N GLY A 986 -33.40 65.12 -55.84
CA GLY A 986 -34.16 64.28 -56.78
C GLY A 986 -33.38 63.82 -58.01
N ILE A 987 -32.06 63.98 -58.02
CA ILE A 987 -31.14 63.42 -59.02
C ILE A 987 -30.10 62.51 -58.33
N PRO A 988 -29.57 61.50 -59.05
CA PRO A 988 -28.43 60.73 -58.57
C PRO A 988 -27.14 61.57 -58.63
N ILE A 989 -26.26 61.35 -57.66
CA ILE A 989 -24.95 61.97 -57.50
C ILE A 989 -23.88 60.89 -57.28
N TYR A 990 -22.63 61.24 -57.57
CA TYR A 990 -21.46 60.38 -57.45
C TYR A 990 -20.33 61.20 -56.83
N VAL A 991 -19.52 60.58 -55.97
CA VAL A 991 -18.26 61.19 -55.51
C VAL A 991 -17.12 60.76 -56.42
N ASN A 992 -16.12 61.65 -56.59
CA ASN A 992 -14.95 61.39 -57.43
C ASN A 992 -13.89 60.53 -56.72
N ASP A 993 -13.77 60.72 -55.41
CA ASP A 993 -12.83 60.03 -54.54
C ASP A 993 -13.64 59.38 -53.40
N SER A 994 -13.20 58.21 -52.91
CA SER A 994 -13.82 57.61 -51.73
C SER A 994 -13.39 58.37 -50.47
N GLY A 995 -14.34 58.66 -49.58
CA GLY A 995 -14.04 59.44 -48.37
C GLY A 995 -15.27 59.85 -47.58
N ASP A 996 -15.05 60.59 -46.50
CA ASP A 996 -16.11 61.10 -45.63
C ASP A 996 -16.66 62.44 -46.13
N TYR A 997 -17.99 62.50 -46.28
CA TYR A 997 -18.72 63.67 -46.79
C TYR A 997 -19.94 63.97 -45.91
N THR A 998 -20.18 65.24 -45.62
CA THR A 998 -21.41 65.72 -45.00
C THR A 998 -22.25 66.47 -46.03
N PHE A 999 -23.53 66.14 -46.13
CA PHE A 999 -24.48 66.84 -47.01
C PHE A 999 -25.52 67.59 -46.18
N THR A 1000 -25.62 68.89 -46.36
CA THR A 1000 -26.52 69.77 -45.60
C THR A 1000 -27.62 70.31 -46.50
N GLN A 1001 -28.87 70.29 -46.02
CA GLN A 1001 -29.97 70.95 -46.74
C GLN A 1001 -29.93 72.46 -46.51
N VAL A 1002 -29.96 73.21 -47.62
CA VAL A 1002 -30.10 74.67 -47.61
C VAL A 1002 -31.48 75.07 -48.15
N GLY A 1003 -32.16 75.97 -47.43
CA GLY A 1003 -33.55 76.38 -47.69
C GLY A 1003 -33.80 77.11 -49.02
#